data_AF-A0A378KRZ3-F1
#
_entry.id   AF-A0A378KRZ3-F1
#
_cell.length_a   1.000
_cell.length_b   1.000
_cell.length_c   1.000
_cell.angle_alpha   90.00
_cell.angle_beta   90.00
_cell.angle_gamma   90.00
#
_symmetry.space_group_name_H-M   'P 1'
#
loop_
_entity.id
_entity.type
_entity.pdbx_description
1 polymer ?
#
loop_
_entity_poly.entity_id
_entity_poly.type
_entity_poly.pdbx_seq_one_letter_code
_entity_poly.pdbx_strand_id
1 'polypeptide(L)'
;MGKGIILRVLEGTVITPELSSTLDTLIPNYQIEYFQEKPNYRRSYERRINSLHDAFLFMLDAYPLDPKYTTLTAETLKAYASEVKQSCDLTKDSVEELQKELELYTAKLVEVIATSWSWPKGTAIEEGIACLNEAEQYVLMSRGRPDLATLMPMQMEHGTEYILQYDESLPPYSDEFLKELNDLKSRNYPKTPVWFKNTEEFQKAYFTHLKLSPLEPTVIMQDINSFIARWDEIKKASLNIAAELEQIYKDIQPYPTWYKDKTEDPRSMGFSKAQKEMIKVLAAEPGKFDANLTKFKEYILDKKDSVAFKNSLDNIANLPLWYWSLSKVQQNFLAHVLQKADRVEDVVSFLSSRHRTLPIPANYAVHSLLKINPQVVNIDNTFDVKHLYGKRFRSSHIVSRDVLDAPESVQQRHSDANFAKVMEHAKPGQLCLLQTLISPIHAVDYIPSMVLENLPVPPDLELFKYARSTVQRSGKAPSILQHNHPFNYAKYFYYTASDDADSLHLLKTAQTYVANTPGLQELLEEYKRVLESPLGSATFWDYVGRELFLTSLEQLITLTIDGHSYGSCVSGKDRKAIELMHTDAMILYKEKYGVWPKFGIPSDKIERINFVNIFVDIYMSRQQHEHAGQNAPGSDGIKTPDMYLPADIIEAINARLGTKKGVKYDDVMATGNEVKNISKNLESYFLPENVLLCKLTARQLGEDACTKLYDALTALINQKSLFQKPNEWSLSLFKNKKTTDSFTGIRQIRGVMQDKNAGDDNILRLEKIFLEILKRPVSNSTRTTEANSIYDRNRDIVLSMFNVGDVGIESLAEKAVVEWTELFEASKRANSSALAY
;
A
#
# COMPACT_ATOMS: atom_id res chain seq x y z
N MET A 1 -14.93 11.54 9.90
CA MET A 1 -15.96 10.71 10.57
C MET A 1 -15.27 10.09 11.78
N GLY A 2 -15.63 10.50 13.00
CA GLY A 2 -14.95 10.03 14.21
C GLY A 2 -15.19 8.54 14.42
N LYS A 3 -14.19 7.70 14.14
CA LYS A 3 -14.24 6.25 14.36
C LYS A 3 -13.94 5.88 15.84
N GLY A 4 -14.18 6.83 16.74
CA GLY A 4 -13.77 6.78 18.14
C GLY A 4 -12.34 7.27 18.38
N ILE A 5 -11.99 7.38 19.66
CA ILE A 5 -10.67 7.77 20.14
C ILE A 5 -10.13 6.62 20.97
N ILE A 6 -8.90 6.18 20.71
CA ILE A 6 -8.20 5.22 21.56
C ILE A 6 -7.29 6.02 22.50
N LEU A 7 -7.54 5.94 23.80
CA LEU A 7 -6.67 6.47 24.84
C LEU A 7 -5.77 5.35 25.38
N ARG A 8 -4.50 5.41 25.04
CA ARG A 8 -3.48 4.50 25.55
C ARG A 8 -2.99 4.97 26.91
N VAL A 9 -3.04 4.09 27.89
CA VAL A 9 -2.67 4.38 29.28
C VAL A 9 -1.61 3.37 29.74
N LEU A 10 -0.52 3.86 30.34
CA LEU A 10 0.53 2.98 30.85
C LEU A 10 -0.04 2.10 31.98
N GLU A 11 0.19 0.79 31.90
CA GLU A 11 -0.28 -0.18 32.90
C GLU A 11 0.16 0.23 34.32
N GLY A 12 -0.79 0.21 35.26
CA GLY A 12 -0.57 0.67 36.64
C GLY A 12 -0.84 2.17 36.87
N THR A 13 -1.09 2.96 35.83
CA THR A 13 -1.51 4.37 35.99
C THR A 13 -2.93 4.45 36.56
N VAL A 14 -3.10 5.10 37.71
CA VAL A 14 -4.42 5.33 38.31
C VAL A 14 -5.10 6.52 37.63
N ILE A 15 -6.30 6.28 37.09
CA ILE A 15 -7.15 7.34 36.54
C ILE A 15 -8.13 7.77 37.65
N THR A 16 -7.84 8.91 38.27
CA THR A 16 -8.73 9.48 39.30
C THR A 16 -10.01 10.05 38.66
N PRO A 17 -11.08 10.28 39.44
CA PRO A 17 -12.30 10.90 38.92
C PRO A 17 -12.06 12.25 38.22
N GLU A 18 -11.13 13.06 38.74
CA GLU A 18 -10.76 14.36 38.18
C GLU A 18 -10.00 14.19 36.85
N LEU A 19 -9.09 13.22 36.79
CA LEU A 19 -8.39 12.89 35.53
C LEU A 19 -9.38 12.41 34.47
N SER A 20 -10.31 11.51 34.85
CA SER A 20 -11.35 11.01 33.95
C SER A 20 -12.19 12.17 33.42
N SER A 21 -12.67 13.06 34.29
CA SER A 21 -13.48 14.22 33.90
C SER A 21 -12.71 15.19 32.99
N THR A 22 -11.41 15.34 33.23
CA THR A 22 -10.51 16.12 32.36
C THR A 22 -10.40 15.48 30.97
N LEU A 23 -10.17 14.17 30.91
CA LEU A 23 -10.05 13.43 29.66
C LEU A 23 -11.38 13.41 28.88
N ASP A 24 -12.51 13.27 29.56
CA ASP A 24 -13.85 13.34 28.95
C ASP A 24 -14.12 14.71 28.30
N THR A 25 -13.52 15.78 28.84
CA THR A 25 -13.59 17.12 28.26
C THR A 25 -12.65 17.27 27.06
N LEU A 26 -11.43 16.75 27.14
CA LEU A 26 -10.41 16.90 26.10
C LEU A 26 -10.65 16.00 24.88
N ILE A 27 -11.02 14.75 25.12
CA ILE A 27 -11.11 13.68 24.12
C ILE A 27 -12.37 12.82 24.36
N PRO A 28 -13.57 13.37 24.20
CA PRO A 28 -14.82 12.72 24.62
C PRO A 28 -15.04 11.34 23.96
N ASN A 29 -15.67 10.43 24.70
CA ASN A 29 -16.02 9.06 24.26
C ASN A 29 -14.81 8.18 23.91
N TYR A 30 -13.67 8.39 24.59
CA TYR A 30 -12.49 7.57 24.38
C TYR A 30 -12.67 6.14 24.91
N GLN A 31 -11.94 5.20 24.30
CA GLN A 31 -11.78 3.84 24.80
C GLN A 31 -10.38 3.67 25.37
N ILE A 32 -10.28 3.18 26.60
CA ILE A 32 -8.99 2.93 27.25
C ILE A 32 -8.37 1.66 26.69
N GLU A 33 -7.10 1.77 26.31
CA GLU A 33 -6.23 0.65 26.00
C GLU A 33 -4.99 0.70 26.89
N TYR A 34 -4.77 -0.33 27.71
CA TYR A 34 -3.56 -0.38 28.54
C TYR A 34 -2.36 -0.87 27.72
N PHE A 35 -1.22 -0.22 27.90
CA PHE A 35 0.05 -0.63 27.29
C PHE A 35 1.14 -0.82 28.34
N GLN A 36 2.13 -1.64 28.00
CA GLN A 36 3.28 -1.94 28.85
C GLN A 36 4.50 -1.12 28.44
N GLU A 37 5.43 -0.92 29.37
CA GLU A 37 6.72 -0.29 29.06
C GLU A 37 7.48 -1.05 27.97
N LYS A 38 7.38 -2.39 27.95
CA LYS A 38 7.98 -3.21 26.90
C LYS A 38 6.98 -3.49 25.77
N PRO A 39 7.41 -3.47 24.50
CA PRO A 39 6.55 -3.77 23.37
C PRO A 39 5.98 -5.20 23.46
N ASN A 40 4.68 -5.34 23.23
CA ASN A 40 4.03 -6.63 23.07
C ASN A 40 4.08 -7.06 21.59
N TYR A 41 5.21 -7.62 21.17
CA TYR A 41 5.41 -8.06 19.79
C TYR A 41 4.38 -9.11 19.35
N ARG A 42 3.97 -10.02 20.24
CA ARG A 42 2.95 -11.04 19.95
C ARG A 42 1.65 -10.40 19.44
N ARG A 43 1.21 -9.32 20.09
CA ARG A 43 0.03 -8.55 19.68
C ARG A 43 0.20 -7.96 18.28
N SER A 44 1.38 -7.40 17.95
CA SER A 44 1.64 -6.86 16.62
C SER A 44 1.60 -7.95 15.53
N TYR A 45 2.22 -9.12 15.76
CA TYR A 45 2.13 -10.23 14.81
C TYR A 45 0.71 -10.78 14.65
N GLU A 46 -0.05 -10.88 15.73
CA GLU A 46 -1.47 -11.27 15.68
C GLU A 46 -2.28 -10.27 14.83
N ARG A 47 -2.12 -8.97 15.06
CA ARG A 47 -2.77 -7.91 14.27
C ARG A 47 -2.40 -8.01 12.79
N ARG A 48 -1.14 -8.31 12.47
CA ARG A 48 -0.68 -8.44 11.08
C ARG A 48 -1.32 -9.62 10.38
N ILE A 49 -1.33 -10.80 11.03
CA ILE A 49 -2.01 -11.99 10.51
C ILE A 49 -3.51 -11.73 10.32
N ASN A 50 -4.16 -11.10 11.30
CA ASN A 50 -5.58 -10.73 11.21
C ASN A 50 -5.86 -9.78 10.04
N SER A 51 -5.03 -8.75 9.85
CA SER A 51 -5.20 -7.77 8.79
C SER A 51 -5.00 -8.37 7.40
N LEU A 52 -4.01 -9.25 7.23
CA LEU A 52 -3.80 -9.99 5.97
C LEU A 52 -4.92 -11.00 5.70
N HIS A 53 -5.45 -11.65 6.74
CA HIS A 53 -6.62 -12.51 6.62
C HIS A 53 -7.84 -11.72 6.11
N ASP A 54 -8.13 -10.57 6.73
CA ASP A 54 -9.23 -9.70 6.32
C ASP A 54 -9.06 -9.19 4.88
N ALA A 55 -7.82 -8.87 4.49
CA ALA A 55 -7.48 -8.48 3.12
C ALA A 55 -7.77 -9.62 2.12
N PHE A 56 -7.41 -10.86 2.46
CA PHE A 56 -7.70 -12.02 1.62
C PHE A 56 -9.22 -12.25 1.48
N LEU A 57 -9.97 -12.16 2.58
CA LEU A 57 -11.43 -12.26 2.55
C LEU A 57 -12.07 -11.15 1.70
N PHE A 58 -11.59 -9.92 1.87
CA PHE A 58 -12.03 -8.78 1.07
C PHE A 58 -11.75 -9.00 -0.41
N MET A 59 -10.58 -9.51 -0.77
CA MET A 59 -10.22 -9.77 -2.15
C MET A 59 -11.16 -10.80 -2.80
N LEU A 60 -11.54 -11.86 -2.08
CA LEU A 60 -12.50 -12.86 -2.58
C LEU A 60 -13.87 -12.24 -2.90
N ASP A 61 -14.31 -11.26 -2.10
CA ASP A 61 -15.59 -10.59 -2.29
C ASP A 61 -15.53 -9.45 -3.34
N ALA A 62 -14.40 -8.73 -3.40
CA ALA A 62 -14.24 -7.52 -4.20
C ALA A 62 -13.66 -7.80 -5.59
N TYR A 63 -12.81 -8.83 -5.73
CA TYR A 63 -12.22 -9.27 -6.97
C TYR A 63 -12.44 -10.78 -7.16
N PRO A 64 -13.69 -11.19 -7.48
CA PRO A 64 -14.07 -12.59 -7.46
C PRO A 64 -13.30 -13.41 -8.49
N LEU A 65 -13.18 -14.71 -8.19
CA LEU A 65 -12.55 -15.71 -9.05
C LEU A 65 -13.23 -15.75 -10.42
N ASP A 66 -12.44 -15.94 -11.48
CA ASP A 66 -12.96 -16.19 -12.83
C ASP A 66 -13.20 -17.70 -13.00
N PRO A 67 -14.46 -18.16 -13.16
CA PRO A 67 -14.76 -19.58 -13.35
C PRO A 67 -14.10 -20.19 -14.59
N LYS A 68 -13.64 -19.37 -15.55
CA LYS A 68 -12.87 -19.84 -16.71
C LYS A 68 -11.44 -20.20 -16.37
N TYR A 69 -10.93 -19.71 -15.24
CA TYR A 69 -9.54 -19.91 -14.82
C TYR A 69 -9.42 -20.90 -13.67
N THR A 70 -10.37 -20.92 -12.74
CA THR A 70 -10.34 -21.82 -11.59
C THR A 70 -11.71 -22.42 -11.32
N THR A 71 -11.73 -23.70 -10.91
CA THR A 71 -12.91 -24.38 -10.40
C THR A 71 -13.01 -24.32 -8.88
N LEU A 72 -12.02 -23.71 -8.21
CA LEU A 72 -12.04 -23.49 -6.78
C LEU A 72 -13.11 -22.45 -6.41
N THR A 73 -13.83 -22.68 -5.33
CA THR A 73 -14.86 -21.76 -4.82
C THR A 73 -14.29 -20.79 -3.80
N ALA A 74 -14.95 -19.64 -3.64
CA ALA A 74 -14.58 -18.68 -2.61
C ALA A 74 -14.68 -19.32 -1.21
N GLU A 75 -15.68 -20.16 -0.97
CA GLU A 75 -15.92 -20.87 0.30
C GLU A 75 -14.74 -21.78 0.67
N THR A 76 -14.23 -22.56 -0.29
CA THR A 76 -13.05 -23.41 -0.09
C THR A 76 -11.82 -22.57 0.27
N LEU A 77 -11.62 -21.45 -0.41
CA LEU A 77 -10.48 -20.56 -0.14
C LEU A 77 -10.61 -19.86 1.23
N LYS A 78 -11.82 -19.43 1.63
CA LYS A 78 -12.10 -18.85 2.96
C LYS A 78 -11.82 -19.87 4.08
N ALA A 79 -12.25 -21.11 3.91
CA ALA A 79 -11.99 -22.19 4.86
C ALA A 79 -10.48 -22.47 5.00
N TYR A 80 -9.75 -22.57 3.87
CA TYR A 80 -8.29 -22.74 3.87
C TYR A 80 -7.59 -21.60 4.61
N ALA A 81 -7.92 -20.35 4.31
CA ALA A 81 -7.30 -19.20 4.96
C ALA A 81 -7.57 -19.16 6.48
N SER A 82 -8.73 -19.65 6.91
CA SER A 82 -9.11 -19.73 8.32
C SER A 82 -8.33 -20.82 9.06
N GLU A 83 -8.20 -22.01 8.47
CA GLU A 83 -7.37 -23.11 9.01
C GLU A 83 -5.91 -22.68 9.12
N VAL A 84 -5.37 -22.07 8.07
CA VAL A 84 -3.97 -21.61 8.06
C VAL A 84 -3.73 -20.55 9.14
N LYS A 85 -4.69 -19.65 9.37
CA LYS A 85 -4.64 -18.66 10.45
C LYS A 85 -4.64 -19.33 11.83
N GLN A 86 -5.51 -20.32 12.04
CA GLN A 86 -5.59 -21.07 13.30
C GLN A 86 -4.34 -21.92 13.57
N SER A 87 -3.61 -22.30 12.51
CA SER A 87 -2.37 -23.08 12.63
C SER A 87 -1.14 -22.26 13.04
N CYS A 88 -1.21 -20.93 13.05
CA CYS A 88 -0.10 -20.07 13.44
C CYS A 88 0.17 -20.19 14.95
N ASP A 89 1.42 -20.50 15.31
CA ASP A 89 1.82 -20.58 16.71
C ASP A 89 2.25 -19.20 17.24
N LEU A 90 1.30 -18.46 17.80
CA LEU A 90 1.56 -17.16 18.43
C LEU A 90 2.06 -17.29 19.87
N THR A 91 2.24 -18.51 20.40
CA THR A 91 2.77 -18.72 21.76
C THR A 91 4.28 -18.58 21.84
N LYS A 92 4.96 -18.43 20.68
CA LYS A 92 6.41 -18.15 20.61
C LYS A 92 6.79 -16.90 21.40
N ASP A 93 8.01 -16.91 21.91
CA ASP A 93 8.52 -15.88 22.82
C ASP A 93 9.47 -14.87 22.12
N SER A 94 10.11 -15.27 21.01
CA SER A 94 11.04 -14.40 20.28
C SER A 94 10.41 -13.71 19.08
N VAL A 95 10.89 -12.50 18.76
CA VAL A 95 10.46 -11.73 17.59
C VAL A 95 10.81 -12.48 16.30
N GLU A 96 11.95 -13.15 16.26
CA GLU A 96 12.41 -13.92 15.09
C GLU A 96 11.52 -15.14 14.79
N GLU A 97 11.05 -15.85 15.81
CA GLU A 97 10.12 -16.97 15.62
C GLU A 97 8.73 -16.49 15.18
N LEU A 98 8.23 -15.42 15.80
CA LEU A 98 6.96 -14.81 15.40
C LEU A 98 7.01 -14.24 13.97
N GLN A 99 8.15 -13.66 13.58
CA GLN A 99 8.39 -13.23 12.20
C GLN A 99 8.30 -14.41 11.24
N LYS A 100 8.94 -15.53 11.55
CA LYS A 100 8.87 -16.74 10.72
C LYS A 100 7.44 -17.27 10.57
N GLU A 101 6.63 -17.25 11.64
CA GLU A 101 5.21 -17.61 11.58
C GLU A 101 4.43 -16.68 10.64
N LEU A 102 4.68 -15.37 10.69
CA LEU A 102 4.09 -14.40 9.76
C LEU A 102 4.52 -14.65 8.31
N GLU A 103 5.80 -14.96 8.07
CA GLU A 103 6.32 -15.30 6.74
C GLU A 103 5.62 -16.54 6.16
N LEU A 104 5.52 -17.61 6.95
CA LEU A 104 4.83 -18.85 6.58
C LEU A 104 3.35 -18.61 6.29
N TYR A 105 2.67 -17.82 7.13
CA TYR A 105 1.27 -17.46 6.93
C TYR A 105 1.08 -16.68 5.63
N THR A 106 1.90 -15.66 5.42
CA THR A 106 1.84 -14.79 4.24
C THR A 106 2.13 -15.57 2.96
N ALA A 107 3.14 -16.46 2.96
CA ALA A 107 3.48 -17.29 1.82
C ALA A 107 2.32 -18.18 1.39
N LYS A 108 1.63 -18.84 2.34
CA LYS A 108 0.44 -19.66 2.05
C LYS A 108 -0.69 -18.86 1.42
N LEU A 109 -0.95 -17.63 1.89
CA LEU A 109 -1.95 -16.77 1.26
C LEU A 109 -1.52 -16.39 -0.16
N VAL A 110 -0.30 -15.91 -0.35
CA VAL A 110 0.21 -15.50 -1.67
C VAL A 110 0.19 -16.66 -2.67
N GLU A 111 0.57 -17.86 -2.25
CA GLU A 111 0.55 -19.06 -3.10
C GLU A 111 -0.88 -19.38 -3.58
N VAL A 112 -1.88 -19.29 -2.69
CA VAL A 112 -3.30 -19.45 -3.04
C VAL A 112 -3.74 -18.39 -4.05
N ILE A 113 -3.33 -17.13 -3.86
CA ILE A 113 -3.69 -16.03 -4.77
C ILE A 113 -3.06 -16.24 -6.15
N ALA A 114 -1.77 -16.57 -6.19
CA ALA A 114 -1.03 -16.84 -7.42
C ALA A 114 -1.63 -18.03 -8.20
N THR A 115 -2.15 -19.03 -7.47
CA THR A 115 -2.75 -20.23 -8.08
C THR A 115 -4.19 -20.02 -8.54
N SER A 116 -4.98 -19.20 -7.83
CA SER A 116 -6.44 -19.17 -8.01
C SER A 116 -6.94 -18.03 -8.92
N TRP A 117 -6.14 -17.00 -9.18
CA TRP A 117 -6.53 -15.88 -10.04
C TRP A 117 -5.79 -15.89 -11.39
N SER A 118 -6.47 -15.37 -12.41
CA SER A 118 -5.90 -15.25 -13.75
C SER A 118 -4.93 -14.07 -13.82
N TRP A 119 -3.64 -14.38 -13.67
CA TRP A 119 -2.55 -13.41 -13.76
C TRP A 119 -1.84 -13.46 -15.12
N PRO A 120 -1.18 -12.37 -15.53
CA PRO A 120 -0.27 -12.41 -16.67
C PRO A 120 0.82 -13.48 -16.50
N LYS A 121 1.25 -14.06 -17.62
CA LYS A 121 2.23 -15.14 -17.61
C LYS A 121 3.54 -14.66 -16.98
N GLY A 122 4.00 -15.39 -15.96
CA GLY A 122 5.27 -15.13 -15.28
C GLY A 122 5.21 -14.07 -14.17
N THR A 123 4.05 -13.48 -13.88
CA THR A 123 3.91 -12.42 -12.86
C THR A 123 2.99 -12.80 -11.70
N ALA A 124 2.47 -14.04 -11.65
CA ALA A 124 1.44 -14.46 -10.70
C ALA A 124 1.79 -14.21 -9.22
N ILE A 125 3.06 -14.38 -8.85
CA ILE A 125 3.53 -14.19 -7.47
C ILE A 125 3.57 -12.70 -7.13
N GLU A 126 4.20 -11.90 -7.99
CA GLU A 126 4.30 -10.44 -7.83
C GLU A 126 2.91 -9.78 -7.78
N GLU A 127 2.02 -10.18 -8.70
CA GLU A 127 0.64 -9.71 -8.76
C GLU A 127 -0.17 -10.20 -7.53
N GLY A 128 0.05 -11.43 -7.08
CA GLY A 128 -0.61 -11.95 -5.87
C GLY A 128 -0.19 -11.18 -4.60
N ILE A 129 1.10 -10.86 -4.48
CA ILE A 129 1.63 -10.01 -3.41
C ILE A 129 1.03 -8.60 -3.48
N ALA A 130 1.04 -7.98 -4.66
CA ALA A 130 0.49 -6.64 -4.87
C ALA A 130 -1.01 -6.60 -4.56
N CYS A 131 -1.77 -7.59 -5.04
CA CYS A 131 -3.22 -7.69 -4.83
C CYS A 131 -3.56 -7.83 -3.34
N LEU A 132 -2.86 -8.68 -2.58
CA LEU A 132 -3.05 -8.80 -1.13
C LEU A 132 -2.71 -7.48 -0.40
N ASN A 133 -1.61 -6.83 -0.80
CA ASN A 133 -1.17 -5.57 -0.21
C ASN A 133 -2.18 -4.44 -0.46
N GLU A 134 -2.73 -4.35 -1.67
CA GLU A 134 -3.74 -3.36 -2.03
C GLU A 134 -5.09 -3.67 -1.39
N ALA A 135 -5.51 -4.93 -1.34
CA ALA A 135 -6.75 -5.35 -0.70
C ALA A 135 -6.80 -4.88 0.76
N GLU A 136 -5.70 -5.06 1.50
CA GLU A 136 -5.58 -4.56 2.88
C GLU A 136 -5.81 -3.05 2.96
N GLN A 137 -5.23 -2.27 2.03
CA GLN A 137 -5.37 -0.81 2.04
C GLN A 137 -6.82 -0.36 1.83
N TYR A 138 -7.60 -1.07 1.01
CA TYR A 138 -9.02 -0.77 0.80
C TYR A 138 -9.89 -1.24 1.98
N VAL A 139 -9.52 -2.34 2.65
CA VAL A 139 -10.13 -2.74 3.93
C VAL A 139 -9.94 -1.64 4.97
N LEU A 140 -8.70 -1.15 5.14
CA LEU A 140 -8.40 -0.08 6.10
C LEU A 140 -9.10 1.23 5.76
N MET A 141 -9.16 1.59 4.47
CA MET A 141 -9.89 2.76 3.99
C MET A 141 -11.37 2.68 4.40
N SER A 142 -12.06 1.57 4.09
CA SER A 142 -13.49 1.39 4.42
C SER A 142 -13.78 1.35 5.91
N ARG A 143 -12.85 0.83 6.73
CA ARG A 143 -12.98 0.85 8.20
C ARG A 143 -12.84 2.28 8.76
N GLY A 144 -11.99 3.09 8.14
CA GLY A 144 -11.56 4.38 8.68
C GLY A 144 -10.49 4.22 9.77
N ARG A 145 -10.19 5.31 10.46
CA ARG A 145 -9.14 5.36 11.48
C ARG A 145 -9.64 6.04 12.76
N PRO A 146 -9.45 5.42 13.94
CA PRO A 146 -9.70 6.09 15.21
C PRO A 146 -8.56 7.06 15.53
N ASP A 147 -8.89 8.14 16.23
CA ASP A 147 -7.88 9.04 16.78
C ASP A 147 -7.06 8.32 17.85
N LEU A 148 -5.83 8.76 18.07
CA LEU A 148 -4.91 8.08 18.97
C LEU A 148 -4.35 9.07 19.99
N ALA A 149 -4.63 8.81 21.25
CA ALA A 149 -4.06 9.55 22.38
C ALA A 149 -3.21 8.61 23.23
N THR A 150 -2.08 9.08 23.76
CA THR A 150 -1.28 8.34 24.76
C THR A 150 -1.01 9.23 25.96
N LEU A 151 -1.46 8.77 27.13
CA LEU A 151 -1.26 9.41 28.42
C LEU A 151 -0.04 8.80 29.12
N MET A 152 0.91 9.64 29.48
CA MET A 152 2.14 9.23 30.15
C MET A 152 2.31 10.02 31.46
N PRO A 153 2.52 9.36 32.61
CA PRO A 153 2.99 10.04 33.80
C PRO A 153 4.45 10.47 33.61
N MET A 154 4.78 11.73 33.91
CA MET A 154 6.13 12.26 33.81
C MET A 154 6.49 13.02 35.09
N GLN A 155 7.69 12.80 35.61
CA GLN A 155 8.20 13.55 36.76
C GLN A 155 8.60 14.96 36.31
N MET A 156 7.92 15.97 36.85
CA MET A 156 8.16 17.40 36.64
C MET A 156 8.66 18.05 37.94
N GLU A 157 8.96 19.36 37.92
CA GLU A 157 9.51 20.06 39.09
C GLU A 157 8.61 19.97 40.34
N HIS A 158 7.30 19.97 40.15
CA HIS A 158 6.30 19.97 41.23
C HIS A 158 5.66 18.60 41.49
N GLY A 159 6.28 17.52 40.98
CA GLY A 159 5.83 16.14 41.14
C GLY A 159 5.42 15.49 39.82
N THR A 160 4.68 14.39 39.90
CA THR A 160 4.17 13.70 38.71
C THR A 160 3.07 14.52 38.06
N GLU A 161 3.26 14.88 36.79
CA GLU A 161 2.22 15.42 35.91
C GLU A 161 1.90 14.41 34.81
N TYR A 162 0.84 14.63 34.03
CA TYR A 162 0.51 13.77 32.89
C TYR A 162 0.75 14.50 31.56
N ILE A 163 1.42 13.82 30.64
CA ILE A 163 1.64 14.28 29.28
C ILE A 163 0.73 13.50 28.34
N LEU A 164 -0.07 14.20 27.54
CA LEU A 164 -0.96 13.62 26.55
C LEU A 164 -0.42 13.95 25.15
N GLN A 165 0.09 12.95 24.45
CA GLN A 165 0.32 13.03 23.01
C GLN A 165 -1.00 12.68 22.30
N TYR A 166 -1.44 13.52 21.36
CA TYR A 166 -2.71 13.32 20.67
C TYR A 166 -2.56 13.51 19.16
N ASP A 167 -2.82 12.44 18.40
CA ASP A 167 -2.91 12.44 16.94
C ASP A 167 -4.38 12.26 16.52
N GLU A 168 -5.00 13.36 16.10
CA GLU A 168 -6.38 13.42 15.58
C GLU A 168 -6.36 13.13 14.07
N SER A 169 -7.11 12.13 13.62
CA SER A 169 -7.22 11.75 12.22
C SER A 169 -8.09 12.75 11.47
N LEU A 170 -7.59 13.28 10.36
CA LEU A 170 -8.29 14.30 9.58
C LEU A 170 -8.93 13.70 8.32
N PRO A 171 -10.18 14.09 7.97
CA PRO A 171 -10.83 13.62 6.75
C PRO A 171 -10.07 14.15 5.52
N PRO A 172 -9.55 13.28 4.63
CA PRO A 172 -8.66 13.70 3.54
C PRO A 172 -9.39 14.18 2.28
N TYR A 173 -10.70 13.98 2.19
CA TYR A 173 -11.47 14.29 0.99
C TYR A 173 -11.77 15.79 0.81
N SER A 174 -11.97 16.18 -0.45
CA SER A 174 -12.55 17.45 -0.87
C SER A 174 -13.93 17.21 -1.50
N ASP A 175 -14.75 18.25 -1.61
CA ASP A 175 -16.06 18.16 -2.26
C ASP A 175 -15.97 17.71 -3.73
N GLU A 176 -14.94 18.15 -4.45
CA GLU A 176 -14.66 17.71 -5.82
C GLU A 176 -14.45 16.20 -5.89
N PHE A 177 -13.63 15.66 -4.98
CA PHE A 177 -13.37 14.22 -4.94
C PHE A 177 -14.63 13.43 -4.56
N LEU A 178 -15.42 13.91 -3.59
CA LEU A 178 -16.69 13.26 -3.23
C LEU A 178 -17.68 13.26 -4.41
N LYS A 179 -17.73 14.34 -5.19
CA LYS A 179 -18.54 14.39 -6.41
C LYS A 179 -18.07 13.35 -7.42
N GLU A 180 -16.77 13.25 -7.68
CA GLU A 180 -16.20 12.24 -8.58
C GLU A 180 -16.57 10.81 -8.14
N LEU A 181 -16.53 10.50 -6.83
CA LEU A 181 -16.96 9.20 -6.31
C LEU A 181 -18.46 8.92 -6.49
N ASN A 182 -19.30 9.95 -6.33
CA ASN A 182 -20.74 9.83 -6.60
C ASN A 182 -21.01 9.63 -8.08
N ASP A 183 -20.27 10.29 -8.97
CA ASP A 183 -20.35 10.08 -10.42
C ASP A 183 -19.99 8.63 -10.77
N LEU A 184 -18.95 8.05 -10.14
CA LEU A 184 -18.62 6.62 -10.27
C LEU A 184 -19.76 5.70 -9.83
N LYS A 185 -20.38 5.99 -8.68
CA LYS A 185 -21.52 5.23 -8.14
C LYS A 185 -22.73 5.30 -9.08
N SER A 186 -23.05 6.48 -9.60
CA SER A 186 -24.17 6.67 -10.54
C SER A 186 -23.99 5.96 -11.89
N ARG A 187 -22.72 5.74 -12.30
CA ARG A 187 -22.35 5.09 -13.56
C ARG A 187 -22.03 3.61 -13.41
N ASN A 188 -22.31 3.02 -12.25
CA ASN A 188 -22.07 1.62 -11.94
C ASN A 188 -20.60 1.18 -12.15
N TYR A 189 -19.66 2.02 -11.73
CA TYR A 189 -18.23 1.68 -11.60
C TYR A 189 -17.59 1.05 -12.86
N PRO A 190 -17.66 1.74 -14.02
CA PRO A 190 -17.20 1.19 -15.29
C PRO A 190 -15.69 0.90 -15.27
N LYS A 191 -15.25 -0.23 -15.82
CA LYS A 191 -13.82 -0.59 -15.84
C LYS A 191 -13.11 0.05 -17.03
N THR A 192 -11.81 0.33 -16.87
CA THR A 192 -11.00 0.90 -17.97
C THR A 192 -11.04 -0.04 -19.19
N PRO A 193 -11.58 0.41 -20.33
CA PRO A 193 -11.65 -0.43 -21.51
C PRO A 193 -10.26 -0.61 -22.12
N VAL A 194 -10.00 -1.81 -22.68
CA VAL A 194 -8.69 -2.18 -23.24
C VAL A 194 -8.21 -1.18 -24.30
N TRP A 195 -9.12 -0.63 -25.10
CA TRP A 195 -8.75 0.34 -26.14
C TRP A 195 -8.17 1.63 -25.54
N PHE A 196 -8.70 2.12 -24.41
CA PHE A 196 -8.29 3.35 -23.75
C PHE A 196 -7.01 3.17 -22.93
N LYS A 197 -6.83 1.98 -22.33
CA LYS A 197 -5.60 1.65 -21.60
C LYS A 197 -4.35 1.85 -22.48
N ASN A 198 -4.47 1.49 -23.77
CA ASN A 198 -3.39 1.50 -24.74
C ASN A 198 -3.25 2.81 -25.53
N THR A 199 -4.03 3.86 -25.23
CA THR A 199 -3.88 5.15 -25.91
C THR A 199 -2.72 5.97 -25.34
N GLU A 200 -2.18 6.85 -26.17
CA GLU A 200 -1.14 7.81 -25.77
C GLU A 200 -1.72 8.93 -24.92
N GLU A 201 -0.86 9.65 -24.20
CA GLU A 201 -1.28 10.66 -23.21
C GLU A 201 -2.15 11.77 -23.81
N PHE A 202 -1.78 12.29 -24.98
CA PHE A 202 -2.55 13.35 -25.64
C PHE A 202 -3.94 12.87 -26.08
N GLN A 203 -4.09 11.59 -26.42
CA GLN A 203 -5.37 10.97 -26.74
C GLN A 203 -6.22 10.82 -25.48
N LYS A 204 -5.61 10.41 -24.36
CA LYS A 204 -6.29 10.36 -23.05
C LYS A 204 -6.80 11.74 -22.65
N ALA A 205 -5.96 12.76 -22.75
CA ALA A 205 -6.30 14.15 -22.46
C ALA A 205 -7.48 14.66 -23.30
N TYR A 206 -7.53 14.30 -24.59
CA TYR A 206 -8.67 14.61 -25.46
C TYR A 206 -9.96 13.92 -24.99
N PHE A 207 -9.93 12.59 -24.82
CA PHE A 207 -11.13 11.82 -24.54
C PHE A 207 -11.77 12.14 -23.17
N THR A 208 -10.98 12.39 -22.12
CA THR A 208 -11.51 12.68 -20.78
C THR A 208 -12.05 14.10 -20.63
N HIS A 209 -11.88 14.95 -21.64
CA HIS A 209 -12.38 16.33 -21.66
C HIS A 209 -13.41 16.57 -22.76
N LEU A 210 -13.87 15.50 -23.40
CA LEU A 210 -14.70 15.54 -24.58
C LEU A 210 -16.14 15.97 -24.21
N LYS A 211 -16.59 17.10 -24.77
CA LYS A 211 -17.95 17.62 -24.58
C LYS A 211 -18.63 17.82 -25.93
N LEU A 212 -18.94 16.71 -26.61
CA LEU A 212 -19.65 16.70 -27.89
C LEU A 212 -21.08 16.20 -27.69
N SER A 213 -22.01 16.72 -28.50
CA SER A 213 -23.41 16.28 -28.50
C SER A 213 -23.91 16.14 -29.95
N PRO A 214 -24.26 14.93 -30.42
CA PRO A 214 -24.13 13.63 -29.74
C PRO A 214 -22.66 13.16 -29.65
N LEU A 215 -22.37 12.32 -28.65
CA LEU A 215 -21.03 11.75 -28.47
C LEU A 215 -20.87 10.47 -29.29
N GLU A 216 -20.59 10.62 -30.58
CA GLU A 216 -20.49 9.52 -31.55
C GLU A 216 -19.16 9.56 -32.33
N PRO A 217 -18.63 8.41 -32.78
CA PRO A 217 -17.35 8.36 -33.49
C PRO A 217 -17.28 9.26 -34.74
N THR A 218 -18.40 9.43 -35.46
CA THR A 218 -18.49 10.32 -36.63
C THR A 218 -18.35 11.79 -36.25
N VAL A 219 -18.92 12.21 -35.12
CA VAL A 219 -18.81 13.58 -34.60
C VAL A 219 -17.41 13.83 -34.06
N ILE A 220 -16.80 12.85 -33.39
CA ILE A 220 -15.39 12.91 -32.96
C ILE A 220 -14.46 13.08 -34.16
N MET A 221 -14.70 12.32 -35.24
CA MET A 221 -13.93 12.43 -36.48
C MET A 221 -14.09 13.83 -37.11
N GLN A 222 -15.29 14.41 -37.09
CA GLN A 222 -15.52 15.77 -37.57
C GLN A 222 -14.79 16.82 -36.72
N ASP A 223 -14.80 16.66 -35.40
CA ASP A 223 -14.07 17.55 -34.48
C ASP A 223 -12.56 17.52 -34.75
N ILE A 224 -11.97 16.32 -34.89
CA ILE A 224 -10.55 16.16 -35.18
C ILE A 224 -10.18 16.70 -36.57
N ASN A 225 -11.00 16.46 -37.59
CA ASN A 225 -10.74 17.03 -38.92
C ASN A 225 -10.80 18.56 -38.91
N SER A 226 -11.74 19.13 -38.16
CA SER A 226 -11.84 20.58 -37.97
C SER A 226 -10.64 21.12 -37.21
N PHE A 227 -10.16 20.39 -36.20
CA PHE A 227 -8.96 20.73 -35.46
C PHE A 227 -7.71 20.73 -36.35
N ILE A 228 -7.52 19.68 -37.16
CA ILE A 228 -6.37 19.58 -38.07
C ILE A 228 -6.38 20.72 -39.09
N ALA A 229 -7.53 21.00 -39.72
CA ALA A 229 -7.64 22.11 -40.67
C ALA A 229 -7.28 23.45 -40.01
N ARG A 230 -7.76 23.69 -38.78
CA ARG A 230 -7.45 24.91 -38.03
C ARG A 230 -5.99 24.98 -37.61
N TRP A 231 -5.41 23.86 -37.21
CA TRP A 231 -4.00 23.76 -36.86
C TRP A 231 -3.10 24.10 -38.06
N ASP A 232 -3.46 23.65 -39.26
CA ASP A 232 -2.75 24.02 -40.50
C ASP A 232 -2.83 25.52 -40.82
N GLU A 233 -3.94 26.18 -40.50
CA GLU A 233 -4.05 27.65 -40.60
C GLU A 233 -3.14 28.36 -39.59
N ILE A 234 -3.11 27.89 -38.34
CA ILE A 234 -2.27 28.46 -37.29
C ILE A 234 -0.79 28.32 -37.62
N LYS A 235 -0.34 27.15 -38.08
CA LYS A 235 1.04 26.94 -38.50
C LYS A 235 1.47 27.90 -39.61
N LYS A 236 0.57 28.21 -40.55
CA LYS A 236 0.84 29.16 -41.66
C LYS A 236 0.86 30.62 -41.19
N ALA A 237 0.06 30.96 -40.20
CA ALA A 237 -0.06 32.33 -39.67
C ALA A 237 0.96 32.65 -38.57
N SER A 238 1.46 31.63 -37.86
CA SER A 238 2.40 31.79 -36.75
C SER A 238 3.79 32.20 -37.26
N LEU A 239 4.39 33.17 -36.57
CA LEU A 239 5.77 33.59 -36.85
C LEU A 239 6.79 32.59 -36.28
N ASN A 240 6.46 31.94 -35.16
CA ASN A 240 7.30 30.95 -34.51
C ASN A 240 6.45 29.99 -33.67
N ILE A 241 5.89 28.97 -34.33
CA ILE A 241 4.99 28.01 -33.68
C ILE A 241 5.67 27.22 -32.55
N ALA A 242 6.98 26.96 -32.66
CA ALA A 242 7.71 26.22 -31.64
C ALA A 242 7.79 27.00 -30.31
N ALA A 243 8.06 28.31 -30.37
CA ALA A 243 8.07 29.17 -29.19
C ALA A 243 6.66 29.32 -28.57
N GLU A 244 5.63 29.41 -29.41
CA GLU A 244 4.24 29.47 -28.96
C GLU A 244 3.80 28.17 -28.27
N LEU A 245 4.21 27.00 -28.79
CA LEU A 245 3.97 25.71 -28.15
C LEU A 245 4.76 25.57 -26.84
N GLU A 246 6.03 25.97 -26.82
CA GLU A 246 6.82 25.98 -25.58
C GLU A 246 6.18 26.85 -24.49
N GLN A 247 5.59 27.98 -24.89
CA GLN A 247 4.84 28.87 -24.00
C GLN A 247 3.62 28.16 -23.38
N ILE A 248 2.87 27.38 -24.17
CA ILE A 248 1.72 26.59 -23.69
C ILE A 248 2.19 25.46 -22.76
N TYR A 249 3.23 24.74 -23.16
CA TYR A 249 3.80 23.63 -22.37
C TYR A 249 4.29 24.10 -20.99
N LYS A 250 5.00 25.24 -20.95
CA LYS A 250 5.52 25.83 -19.70
C LYS A 250 4.49 26.64 -18.91
N ASP A 251 3.24 26.69 -19.37
CA ASP A 251 2.16 27.44 -18.73
C ASP A 251 2.47 28.95 -18.53
N ILE A 252 3.11 29.58 -19.52
CA ILE A 252 3.56 30.97 -19.43
C ILE A 252 2.48 31.90 -20.01
N GLN A 253 1.84 32.70 -19.14
CA GLN A 253 0.87 33.72 -19.55
C GLN A 253 1.53 35.00 -20.10
N PRO A 254 0.89 35.73 -21.03
CA PRO A 254 -0.39 35.41 -21.69
C PRO A 254 -0.22 34.42 -22.85
N TYR A 255 -1.03 33.36 -22.90
CA TYR A 255 -0.94 32.36 -23.98
C TYR A 255 -1.08 32.94 -25.41
N PRO A 256 -0.60 32.21 -26.45
CA PRO A 256 -0.82 32.57 -27.84
C PRO A 256 -2.30 32.83 -28.15
N THR A 257 -2.58 33.85 -28.94
CA THR A 257 -3.96 34.34 -29.17
C THR A 257 -4.90 33.30 -29.80
N TRP A 258 -4.34 32.29 -30.49
CA TRP A 258 -5.08 31.18 -31.07
C TRP A 258 -5.46 30.09 -30.05
N TYR A 259 -4.80 30.04 -28.87
CA TYR A 259 -5.07 29.07 -27.79
C TYR A 259 -6.21 29.52 -26.85
N LYS A 260 -7.21 30.21 -27.39
CA LYS A 260 -8.37 30.68 -26.62
C LYS A 260 -9.45 29.61 -26.55
N ASP A 261 -10.26 29.68 -25.48
CA ASP A 261 -11.40 28.79 -25.32
C ASP A 261 -12.52 29.17 -26.29
N LYS A 262 -13.06 28.18 -27.01
CA LYS A 262 -14.23 28.37 -27.89
C LYS A 262 -15.50 28.71 -27.12
N THR A 263 -15.57 28.40 -25.83
CA THR A 263 -16.79 28.54 -25.01
C THR A 263 -17.03 29.97 -24.48
N GLU A 264 -16.02 30.84 -24.48
CA GLU A 264 -16.16 32.23 -24.02
C GLU A 264 -16.80 33.15 -25.08
N ASP A 265 -16.68 32.81 -26.36
CA ASP A 265 -17.35 33.50 -27.47
C ASP A 265 -17.63 32.50 -28.61
N PRO A 266 -18.90 32.16 -28.91
CA PRO A 266 -19.29 31.27 -30.01
C PRO A 266 -18.84 31.74 -31.40
N ARG A 267 -18.50 33.02 -31.55
CA ARG A 267 -17.93 33.60 -32.78
C ARG A 267 -16.41 33.55 -32.81
N SER A 268 -15.76 33.18 -31.70
CA SER A 268 -14.30 33.05 -31.64
C SER A 268 -13.83 31.76 -32.31
N MET A 269 -12.71 31.87 -33.04
CA MET A 269 -12.03 30.74 -33.68
C MET A 269 -11.13 29.97 -32.68
N GLY A 270 -11.63 29.72 -31.47
CA GLY A 270 -10.93 29.04 -30.38
C GLY A 270 -11.04 27.51 -30.43
N PHE A 271 -10.35 26.84 -29.51
CA PHE A 271 -10.35 25.38 -29.36
C PHE A 271 -11.29 24.92 -28.24
N SER A 272 -11.85 23.72 -28.38
CA SER A 272 -12.61 23.08 -27.30
C SER A 272 -11.68 22.71 -26.14
N LYS A 273 -12.24 22.48 -24.93
CA LYS A 273 -11.43 22.03 -23.77
C LYS A 273 -10.62 20.77 -24.11
N ALA A 274 -11.23 19.77 -24.75
CA ALA A 274 -10.55 18.56 -25.20
C ALA A 274 -9.37 18.82 -26.13
N GLN A 275 -9.54 19.71 -27.10
CA GLN A 275 -8.47 20.11 -28.02
C GLN A 275 -7.36 20.86 -27.28
N LYS A 276 -7.70 21.76 -26.35
CA LYS A 276 -6.71 22.52 -25.56
C LYS A 276 -5.84 21.61 -24.70
N GLU A 277 -6.45 20.68 -23.95
CA GLU A 277 -5.70 19.73 -23.12
C GLU A 277 -4.82 18.80 -23.98
N MET A 278 -5.31 18.36 -25.14
CA MET A 278 -4.50 17.62 -26.10
C MET A 278 -3.32 18.44 -26.65
N ILE A 279 -3.54 19.72 -27.01
CA ILE A 279 -2.49 20.65 -27.46
C ILE A 279 -1.43 20.80 -26.36
N LYS A 280 -1.84 20.96 -25.10
CA LYS A 280 -0.91 21.12 -23.96
C LYS A 280 0.05 19.94 -23.85
N VAL A 281 -0.44 18.71 -24.02
CA VAL A 281 0.40 17.50 -24.02
C VAL A 281 1.29 17.45 -25.27
N LEU A 282 0.75 17.71 -26.46
CA LEU A 282 1.51 17.67 -27.71
C LEU A 282 2.58 18.77 -27.80
N ALA A 283 2.39 19.88 -27.09
CA ALA A 283 3.32 21.01 -27.06
C ALA A 283 4.67 20.68 -26.40
N ALA A 284 4.75 19.60 -25.60
CA ALA A 284 6.00 19.11 -25.02
C ALA A 284 7.01 18.63 -26.08
N GLU A 285 6.51 18.14 -27.23
CA GLU A 285 7.32 17.66 -28.34
C GLU A 285 6.88 18.28 -29.68
N PRO A 286 7.16 19.58 -29.93
CA PRO A 286 6.67 20.29 -31.12
C PRO A 286 6.98 19.59 -32.44
N GLY A 287 8.14 18.92 -32.54
CA GLY A 287 8.56 18.20 -33.75
C GLY A 287 7.73 16.95 -34.08
N LYS A 288 6.96 16.41 -33.13
CA LYS A 288 6.08 15.25 -33.33
C LYS A 288 4.59 15.61 -33.40
N PHE A 289 4.25 16.89 -33.27
CA PHE A 289 2.87 17.36 -33.16
C PHE A 289 1.99 16.88 -34.34
N ASP A 290 2.42 17.15 -35.58
CA ASP A 290 1.67 16.80 -36.79
C ASP A 290 1.54 15.28 -37.00
N ALA A 291 2.63 14.54 -36.71
CA ALA A 291 2.63 13.08 -36.81
C ALA A 291 1.64 12.45 -35.81
N ASN A 292 1.61 12.96 -34.58
CA ASN A 292 0.70 12.50 -33.53
C ASN A 292 -0.77 12.82 -33.86
N LEU A 293 -1.06 13.98 -34.44
CA LEU A 293 -2.43 14.30 -34.91
C LEU A 293 -2.89 13.38 -36.03
N THR A 294 -2.01 13.10 -36.99
CA THR A 294 -2.31 12.18 -38.10
C THR A 294 -2.57 10.77 -37.56
N LYS A 295 -1.69 10.28 -36.68
CA LYS A 295 -1.85 9.00 -35.99
C LYS A 295 -3.16 8.92 -35.20
N PHE A 296 -3.58 10.00 -34.55
CA PHE A 296 -4.84 10.01 -33.80
C PHE A 296 -6.07 9.99 -34.71
N LYS A 297 -6.04 10.72 -35.82
CA LYS A 297 -7.09 10.63 -36.84
C LYS A 297 -7.24 9.19 -37.37
N GLU A 298 -6.13 8.54 -37.69
CA GLU A 298 -6.12 7.13 -38.13
C GLU A 298 -6.67 6.20 -37.05
N TYR A 299 -6.29 6.42 -35.79
CA TYR A 299 -6.82 5.67 -34.65
C TYR A 299 -8.35 5.76 -34.53
N ILE A 300 -8.93 6.96 -34.63
CA ILE A 300 -10.40 7.10 -34.58
C ILE A 300 -11.06 6.41 -35.78
N LEU A 301 -10.44 6.48 -36.95
CA LEU A 301 -10.94 5.81 -38.16
C LEU A 301 -11.00 4.29 -37.97
N ASP A 302 -9.99 3.70 -37.34
CA ASP A 302 -9.94 2.27 -36.98
C ASP A 302 -11.00 1.91 -35.92
N LYS A 303 -11.22 2.77 -34.92
CA LYS A 303 -12.14 2.49 -33.81
C LYS A 303 -13.60 2.81 -34.08
N LYS A 304 -13.93 3.52 -35.16
CA LYS A 304 -15.29 4.04 -35.42
C LYS A 304 -16.39 2.96 -35.40
N ASP A 305 -16.07 1.73 -35.77
CA ASP A 305 -17.03 0.63 -35.85
C ASP A 305 -16.97 -0.31 -34.62
N SER A 306 -16.04 -0.08 -33.69
CA SER A 306 -15.91 -0.88 -32.48
C SER A 306 -17.06 -0.63 -31.50
N VAL A 307 -17.79 -1.70 -31.16
CA VAL A 307 -18.86 -1.66 -30.15
C VAL A 307 -18.32 -1.27 -28.78
N ALA A 308 -17.16 -1.82 -28.40
CA ALA A 308 -16.53 -1.51 -27.12
C ALA A 308 -16.14 -0.02 -27.02
N PHE A 309 -15.68 0.57 -28.13
CA PHE A 309 -15.40 2.00 -28.21
C PHE A 309 -16.69 2.80 -27.98
N LYS A 310 -17.72 2.59 -28.81
CA LYS A 310 -19.02 3.28 -28.73
C LYS A 310 -19.64 3.22 -27.32
N ASN A 311 -19.71 2.03 -26.73
CA ASN A 311 -20.37 1.81 -25.44
C ASN A 311 -19.64 2.44 -24.24
N SER A 312 -18.36 2.80 -24.37
CA SER A 312 -17.57 3.35 -23.26
C SER A 312 -17.25 4.84 -23.39
N LEU A 313 -17.48 5.46 -24.55
CA LEU A 313 -17.18 6.88 -24.81
C LEU A 313 -17.81 7.81 -23.77
N ASP A 314 -19.10 7.63 -23.47
CA ASP A 314 -19.80 8.48 -22.49
C ASP A 314 -19.19 8.37 -21.09
N ASN A 315 -18.80 7.17 -20.66
CA ASN A 315 -18.15 7.01 -19.37
C ASN A 315 -16.77 7.68 -19.36
N ILE A 316 -15.94 7.45 -20.38
CA ILE A 316 -14.59 8.01 -20.46
C ILE A 316 -14.61 9.54 -20.38
N ALA A 317 -15.56 10.18 -21.08
CA ALA A 317 -15.67 11.64 -21.14
C ALA A 317 -16.15 12.29 -19.83
N ASN A 318 -16.85 11.53 -18.98
CA ASN A 318 -17.53 12.06 -17.79
C ASN A 318 -16.94 11.58 -16.46
N LEU A 319 -15.92 10.74 -16.48
CA LEU A 319 -15.21 10.27 -15.29
C LEU A 319 -13.75 10.73 -15.31
N PRO A 320 -13.16 11.00 -14.14
CA PRO A 320 -11.85 11.62 -14.07
C PRO A 320 -10.73 10.67 -14.52
N LEU A 321 -9.68 11.24 -15.13
CA LEU A 321 -8.54 10.46 -15.65
C LEU A 321 -7.78 9.69 -14.56
N TRP A 322 -7.77 10.17 -13.31
CA TRP A 322 -7.16 9.44 -12.20
C TRP A 322 -7.83 8.07 -12.01
N TYR A 323 -9.15 7.96 -12.16
CA TYR A 323 -9.87 6.71 -12.02
C TYR A 323 -9.55 5.72 -13.14
N TRP A 324 -9.40 6.23 -14.37
CA TRP A 324 -9.03 5.40 -15.52
C TRP A 324 -7.58 4.92 -15.49
N SER A 325 -6.74 5.59 -14.69
CA SER A 325 -5.34 5.22 -14.45
C SER A 325 -5.18 4.15 -13.38
N LEU A 326 -6.24 3.86 -12.59
CA LEU A 326 -6.24 2.77 -11.63
C LEU A 326 -6.14 1.40 -12.32
N SER A 327 -5.52 0.44 -11.64
CA SER A 327 -5.51 -0.95 -12.09
C SER A 327 -6.93 -1.54 -12.07
N LYS A 328 -7.18 -2.61 -12.84
CA LYS A 328 -8.46 -3.32 -12.81
C LYS A 328 -8.80 -3.81 -11.39
N VAL A 329 -7.79 -4.27 -10.65
CA VAL A 329 -7.90 -4.70 -9.26
C VAL A 329 -8.37 -3.55 -8.37
N GLN A 330 -7.70 -2.40 -8.45
CA GLN A 330 -8.05 -1.20 -7.68
C GLN A 330 -9.45 -0.67 -8.02
N GLN A 331 -9.84 -0.67 -9.30
CA GLN A 331 -11.20 -0.29 -9.71
C GLN A 331 -12.27 -1.23 -9.15
N ASN A 332 -11.95 -2.52 -8.96
CA ASN A 332 -12.84 -3.49 -8.31
C ASN A 332 -12.90 -3.27 -6.80
N PHE A 333 -11.76 -3.05 -6.15
CA PHE A 333 -11.71 -2.74 -4.73
C PHE A 333 -12.46 -1.45 -4.39
N LEU A 334 -12.23 -0.37 -5.15
CA LEU A 334 -12.94 0.90 -4.99
C LEU A 334 -14.45 0.74 -5.20
N ALA A 335 -14.86 0.02 -6.24
CA ALA A 335 -16.28 -0.26 -6.49
C ALA A 335 -16.91 -0.99 -5.30
N HIS A 336 -16.26 -2.04 -4.80
CA HIS A 336 -16.77 -2.85 -3.71
C HIS A 336 -17.00 -2.04 -2.43
N VAL A 337 -16.03 -1.21 -2.03
CA VAL A 337 -16.17 -0.39 -0.81
C VAL A 337 -17.25 0.70 -0.97
N LEU A 338 -17.38 1.29 -2.15
CA LEU A 338 -18.42 2.30 -2.42
C LEU A 338 -19.83 1.70 -2.55
N GLN A 339 -19.95 0.46 -3.03
CA GLN A 339 -21.22 -0.26 -3.14
C GLN A 339 -21.80 -0.59 -1.77
N LYS A 340 -20.94 -0.97 -0.81
CA LYS A 340 -21.34 -1.34 0.55
C LYS A 340 -21.63 -0.16 1.46
N ALA A 341 -21.33 1.07 1.02
CA ALA A 341 -21.51 2.27 1.83
C ALA A 341 -22.70 3.11 1.37
N ASP A 342 -23.47 3.59 2.35
CA ASP A 342 -24.55 4.54 2.10
C ASP A 342 -23.98 5.87 1.59
N ARG A 343 -22.99 6.39 2.33
CA ARG A 343 -22.30 7.65 2.07
C ARG A 343 -20.87 7.40 1.61
N VAL A 344 -20.44 8.11 0.55
CA VAL A 344 -19.11 7.89 -0.05
C VAL A 344 -17.98 8.40 0.87
N GLU A 345 -18.24 9.47 1.63
CA GLU A 345 -17.33 10.07 2.59
C GLU A 345 -16.96 9.14 3.76
N ASP A 346 -17.83 8.19 4.09
CA ASP A 346 -17.60 7.22 5.17
C ASP A 346 -16.52 6.20 4.78
N VAL A 347 -16.41 5.94 3.47
CA VAL A 347 -15.42 5.05 2.88
C VAL A 347 -14.06 5.72 2.80
N VAL A 348 -14.00 7.01 2.43
CA VAL A 348 -12.73 7.72 2.18
C VAL A 348 -12.32 8.62 3.33
N SER A 349 -12.78 8.33 4.55
CA SER A 349 -12.45 9.08 5.76
C SER A 349 -10.98 8.96 6.20
N PHE A 350 -10.25 7.99 5.69
CA PHE A 350 -8.83 7.73 5.95
C PHE A 350 -8.22 6.92 4.81
N LEU A 351 -6.98 7.26 4.42
CA LEU A 351 -6.16 6.43 3.54
C LEU A 351 -4.88 6.01 4.27
N SER A 352 -4.56 4.71 4.19
CA SER A 352 -3.26 4.19 4.64
C SER A 352 -2.11 4.89 3.90
N SER A 353 -0.97 5.10 4.58
CA SER A 353 0.25 5.67 4.03
C SER A 353 0.74 5.01 2.73
N ARG A 354 0.38 3.74 2.50
CA ARG A 354 0.69 2.97 1.28
C ARG A 354 -0.28 3.24 0.13
N HIS A 355 -1.49 3.71 0.45
CA HIS A 355 -2.56 3.97 -0.51
C HIS A 355 -2.38 5.35 -1.12
N ARG A 356 -1.54 5.46 -2.16
CA ARG A 356 -1.26 6.74 -2.84
C ARG A 356 -1.84 6.83 -4.25
N THR A 357 -2.68 5.88 -4.65
CA THR A 357 -3.32 5.83 -5.98
C THR A 357 -4.61 6.64 -6.09
N LEU A 358 -5.14 7.18 -4.99
CA LEU A 358 -6.25 8.15 -4.99
C LEU A 358 -5.74 9.57 -4.72
N PRO A 359 -6.34 10.61 -5.34
CA PRO A 359 -5.83 11.99 -5.29
C PRO A 359 -6.29 12.75 -4.03
N ILE A 360 -6.06 12.14 -2.85
CA ILE A 360 -6.31 12.70 -1.52
C ILE A 360 -5.18 12.34 -0.54
N PRO A 361 -4.89 13.14 0.51
CA PRO A 361 -3.80 12.88 1.42
C PRO A 361 -3.95 11.55 2.15
N ALA A 362 -2.85 10.80 2.26
CA ALA A 362 -2.81 9.56 3.05
C ALA A 362 -2.15 9.85 4.40
N ASN A 363 -2.51 9.05 5.40
CA ASN A 363 -1.99 9.19 6.76
C ASN A 363 -2.14 10.63 7.31
N TYR A 364 -3.22 11.32 6.92
CA TYR A 364 -3.46 12.71 7.26
C TYR A 364 -3.98 12.83 8.69
N ALA A 365 -3.25 13.56 9.51
CA ALA A 365 -3.56 13.75 10.91
C ALA A 365 -3.00 15.09 11.41
N VAL A 366 -3.42 15.46 12.61
CA VAL A 366 -2.87 16.58 13.35
C VAL A 366 -2.43 16.13 14.73
N HIS A 367 -1.18 16.46 15.05
CA HIS A 367 -0.52 16.07 16.27
C HIS A 367 -0.44 17.25 17.25
N SER A 368 -0.76 16.99 18.52
CA SER A 368 -0.79 17.95 19.62
C SER A 368 -0.15 17.36 20.87
N LEU A 369 0.40 18.23 21.72
CA LEU A 369 1.00 17.85 23.00
C LEU A 369 0.39 18.69 24.12
N LEU A 370 -0.22 18.01 25.10
CA LEU A 370 -0.88 18.64 26.24
C LEU A 370 -0.24 18.18 27.55
N LYS A 371 -0.25 19.08 28.52
CA LYS A 371 0.18 18.84 29.89
C LYS A 371 -1.02 18.97 30.81
N ILE A 372 -1.25 17.97 31.66
CA ILE A 372 -2.33 17.92 32.65
C ILE A 372 -1.70 17.95 34.03
N ASN A 373 -2.06 18.96 34.81
CA ASN A 373 -1.47 19.26 36.11
C ASN A 373 -2.41 18.78 37.25
N PRO A 374 -2.11 17.65 37.91
CA PRO A 374 -2.97 17.11 38.97
C PRO A 374 -2.92 17.93 40.28
N GLN A 375 -1.99 18.87 40.43
CA GLN A 375 -1.86 19.72 41.62
C GLN A 375 -2.87 20.88 41.61
N VAL A 376 -3.51 21.17 40.47
CA VAL A 376 -4.50 22.24 40.33
C VAL A 376 -5.83 21.64 39.89
N VAL A 377 -6.80 21.63 40.81
CA VAL A 377 -8.18 21.18 40.53
C VAL A 377 -9.07 22.39 40.34
N ASN A 378 -9.77 22.43 39.20
CA ASN A 378 -10.72 23.46 38.84
C ASN A 378 -12.06 23.26 39.57
N ILE A 379 -12.93 24.28 39.51
CA ILE A 379 -14.24 24.29 40.19
C ILE A 379 -15.17 23.18 39.67
N ASP A 380 -15.00 22.77 38.42
CA ASP A 380 -15.74 21.70 37.76
C ASP A 380 -15.15 20.29 38.00
N ASN A 381 -14.19 20.17 38.94
CA ASN A 381 -13.46 18.93 39.25
C ASN A 381 -12.62 18.38 38.08
N THR A 382 -12.19 19.22 37.14
CA THR A 382 -11.12 18.85 36.19
C THR A 382 -9.77 19.30 36.72
N PHE A 383 -8.70 18.72 36.20
CA PHE A 383 -7.35 19.24 36.35
C PHE A 383 -7.11 20.41 35.41
N ASP A 384 -6.12 21.24 35.76
CA ASP A 384 -5.60 22.27 34.85
C ASP A 384 -4.91 21.64 33.64
N VAL A 385 -5.17 22.18 32.45
CA VAL A 385 -4.65 21.68 31.18
C VAL A 385 -3.95 22.80 30.43
N LYS A 386 -2.69 22.56 30.08
CA LYS A 386 -1.89 23.45 29.25
C LYS A 386 -1.63 22.81 27.90
N HIS A 387 -2.09 23.44 26.82
CA HIS A 387 -1.61 23.15 25.47
C HIS A 387 -0.19 23.68 25.35
N LEU A 388 0.80 22.80 25.17
CA LEU A 388 2.19 23.23 25.20
C LEU A 388 2.54 24.06 23.96
N TYR A 389 2.05 23.66 22.79
CA TYR A 389 2.19 24.39 21.52
C TYR A 389 0.99 24.16 20.59
N GLY A 390 0.97 24.90 19.48
CA GLY A 390 -0.03 24.76 18.42
C GLY A 390 -0.04 23.39 17.73
N LYS A 391 -1.11 23.15 16.97
CA LYS A 391 -1.34 21.94 16.17
C LYS A 391 -0.26 21.77 15.09
N ARG A 392 0.29 20.56 14.94
CA ARG A 392 1.27 20.20 13.89
C ARG A 392 0.66 19.18 12.93
N PHE A 393 0.50 19.56 11.67
CA PHE A 393 -0.13 18.72 10.65
C PHE A 393 0.88 17.77 10.01
N ARG A 394 0.44 16.55 9.71
CA ARG A 394 1.25 15.50 9.07
C ARG A 394 0.45 14.76 8.01
N SER A 395 1.12 14.32 6.96
CA SER A 395 0.58 13.33 6.02
C SER A 395 1.72 12.57 5.32
N SER A 396 1.39 11.56 4.51
CA SER A 396 2.31 11.09 3.48
C SER A 396 2.66 12.24 2.53
N HIS A 397 3.84 12.19 1.90
CA HIS A 397 4.31 13.26 1.01
C HIS A 397 3.25 13.70 -0.02
N ILE A 398 3.04 14.99 -0.26
CA ILE A 398 1.92 15.51 -1.09
C ILE A 398 1.91 14.96 -2.53
N VAL A 399 3.07 14.64 -3.08
CA VAL A 399 3.21 13.94 -4.37
C VAL A 399 3.14 12.43 -4.13
N SER A 400 2.40 11.72 -4.96
CA SER A 400 2.28 10.26 -4.88
C SER A 400 3.40 9.57 -5.67
N ARG A 401 4.08 8.61 -5.02
CA ARG A 401 5.08 7.75 -5.68
C ARG A 401 4.43 6.70 -6.60
N ASP A 402 3.16 6.37 -6.37
CA ASP A 402 2.47 5.26 -7.06
C ASP A 402 1.88 5.70 -8.41
N VAL A 403 1.96 7.00 -8.73
CA VAL A 403 1.43 7.57 -9.99
C VAL A 403 2.51 8.25 -10.83
N LEU A 404 3.80 8.04 -10.53
CA LEU A 404 4.91 8.65 -11.28
C LEU A 404 4.96 8.21 -12.75
N ASP A 405 4.41 7.03 -13.07
CA ASP A 405 4.27 6.52 -14.43
C ASP A 405 2.90 6.87 -15.08
N ALA A 406 2.02 7.57 -14.35
CA ALA A 406 0.72 8.02 -14.86
C ALA A 406 0.87 9.32 -15.70
N PRO A 407 -0.15 9.71 -16.49
CA PRO A 407 -0.15 11.00 -17.19
C PRO A 407 0.17 12.18 -16.27
N GLU A 408 0.87 13.19 -16.77
CA GLU A 408 1.31 14.35 -15.98
C GLU A 408 0.12 15.04 -15.30
N SER A 409 -1.02 15.14 -16.00
CA SER A 409 -2.25 15.72 -15.44
C SER A 409 -2.80 14.94 -14.24
N VAL A 410 -2.58 13.62 -14.18
CA VAL A 410 -2.93 12.80 -13.01
C VAL A 410 -1.96 13.07 -11.87
N GLN A 411 -0.65 13.12 -12.16
CA GLN A 411 0.37 13.47 -11.17
C GLN A 411 0.08 14.84 -10.52
N GLN A 412 -0.23 15.84 -11.34
CA GLN A 412 -0.61 17.19 -10.91
C GLN A 412 -1.93 17.17 -10.10
N ARG A 413 -2.97 16.45 -10.57
CA ARG A 413 -4.24 16.31 -9.82
C ARG A 413 -4.03 15.74 -8.41
N HIS A 414 -3.10 14.80 -8.24
CA HIS A 414 -2.73 14.27 -6.93
C HIS A 414 -2.01 15.33 -6.09
N SER A 415 -0.95 15.93 -6.61
CA SER A 415 -0.13 16.86 -5.84
C SER A 415 -0.91 18.12 -5.46
N ASP A 416 -1.67 18.69 -6.38
CA ASP A 416 -2.38 19.95 -6.20
C ASP A 416 -3.52 19.80 -5.19
N ALA A 417 -4.30 18.73 -5.29
CA ALA A 417 -5.38 18.48 -4.33
C ALA A 417 -4.86 18.09 -2.95
N ASN A 418 -3.79 17.28 -2.88
CA ASN A 418 -3.16 16.96 -1.60
C ASN A 418 -2.62 18.22 -0.92
N PHE A 419 -1.92 19.06 -1.69
CA PHE A 419 -1.39 20.33 -1.19
C PHE A 419 -2.50 21.28 -0.71
N ALA A 420 -3.55 21.46 -1.51
CA ALA A 420 -4.69 22.28 -1.12
C ALA A 420 -5.32 21.79 0.19
N LYS A 421 -5.46 20.46 0.33
CA LYS A 421 -6.03 19.84 1.52
C LYS A 421 -5.15 19.98 2.75
N VAL A 422 -3.85 19.69 2.68
CA VAL A 422 -2.97 19.80 3.87
C VAL A 422 -2.75 21.24 4.34
N MET A 423 -3.07 22.22 3.49
CA MET A 423 -3.04 23.65 3.80
C MET A 423 -4.41 24.24 4.16
N GLU A 424 -5.46 23.42 4.29
CA GLU A 424 -6.84 23.91 4.51
C GLU A 424 -7.02 24.64 5.86
N HIS A 425 -6.17 24.32 6.84
CA HIS A 425 -6.21 24.91 8.17
C HIS A 425 -5.32 26.16 8.32
N ALA A 426 -4.57 26.55 7.28
CA ALA A 426 -3.79 27.76 7.28
C ALA A 426 -4.69 29.01 7.18
N LYS A 427 -4.51 29.98 8.08
CA LYS A 427 -5.26 31.24 8.09
C LYS A 427 -4.71 32.20 7.00
N PRO A 428 -5.54 33.08 6.42
CA PRO A 428 -5.06 34.09 5.49
C PRO A 428 -3.95 34.97 6.10
N GLY A 429 -2.83 35.12 5.39
CA GLY A 429 -1.67 35.92 5.84
C GLY A 429 -0.77 35.24 6.88
N GLN A 430 -1.10 34.02 7.33
CA GLN A 430 -0.28 33.23 8.24
C GLN A 430 0.94 32.64 7.50
N LEU A 431 2.11 32.65 8.14
CA LEU A 431 3.28 31.97 7.59
C LEU A 431 3.04 30.46 7.61
N CYS A 432 3.35 29.79 6.50
CA CYS A 432 3.14 28.35 6.36
C CYS A 432 4.47 27.64 6.16
N LEU A 433 4.71 26.58 6.93
CA LEU A 433 5.85 25.68 6.74
C LEU A 433 5.37 24.41 6.02
N LEU A 434 6.03 24.08 4.91
CA LEU A 434 5.98 22.77 4.26
C LEU A 434 7.37 22.13 4.41
N GLN A 435 7.52 21.32 5.47
CA GLN A 435 8.77 20.62 5.75
C GLN A 435 8.73 19.18 5.20
N THR A 436 9.63 18.84 4.30
CA THR A 436 9.82 17.47 3.80
C THR A 436 11.06 16.82 4.39
N LEU A 437 10.91 15.59 4.84
CA LEU A 437 12.00 14.76 5.36
C LEU A 437 12.26 13.64 4.35
N ILE A 438 12.69 14.02 3.15
CA ILE A 438 13.01 13.11 2.05
C ILE A 438 14.46 13.31 1.62
N SER A 439 15.01 12.33 0.91
CA SER A 439 16.42 12.32 0.53
C SER A 439 16.58 12.25 -0.99
N PRO A 440 16.42 13.39 -1.70
CA PRO A 440 16.63 13.46 -3.14
C PRO A 440 18.04 12.99 -3.48
N ILE A 441 18.16 11.91 -4.25
CA ILE A 441 19.45 11.42 -4.73
C ILE A 441 19.37 11.18 -6.23
N HIS A 442 20.38 11.67 -6.96
CA HIS A 442 20.49 11.40 -8.39
C HIS A 442 20.90 9.94 -8.62
N ALA A 443 20.45 9.38 -9.75
CA ALA A 443 20.76 7.99 -10.11
C ALA A 443 22.28 7.73 -10.20
N VAL A 444 23.08 8.73 -10.56
CA VAL A 444 24.55 8.64 -10.66
C VAL A 444 25.23 8.55 -9.29
N ASP A 445 24.59 9.08 -8.26
CA ASP A 445 25.10 9.12 -6.88
C ASP A 445 24.48 8.00 -6.02
N TYR A 446 23.54 7.23 -6.59
CA TYR A 446 22.88 6.12 -5.92
C TYR A 446 23.79 4.89 -5.86
N ILE A 447 24.22 4.52 -4.65
CA ILE A 447 24.99 3.30 -4.36
C ILE A 447 24.08 2.31 -3.64
N PRO A 448 23.47 1.32 -4.34
CA PRO A 448 22.51 0.40 -3.73
C PRO A 448 23.07 -0.37 -2.54
N SER A 449 24.37 -0.71 -2.57
CA SER A 449 25.03 -1.47 -1.49
C SER A 449 25.18 -0.73 -0.17
N MET A 450 25.06 0.60 -0.16
CA MET A 450 25.10 1.42 1.07
C MET A 450 23.72 1.60 1.71
N VAL A 451 22.65 1.27 0.98
CA VAL A 451 21.29 1.21 1.50
C VAL A 451 21.03 -0.25 1.83
N LEU A 452 20.71 -0.58 3.09
CA LEU A 452 20.51 -1.97 3.55
C LEU A 452 19.39 -2.74 2.81
N GLU A 453 18.70 -2.07 1.90
CA GLU A 453 17.73 -2.62 0.97
C GLU A 453 18.23 -2.30 -0.44
N ASN A 454 18.56 -3.33 -1.26
CA ASN A 454 18.84 -3.23 -2.70
C ASN A 454 17.62 -2.66 -3.46
N LEU A 455 17.25 -1.43 -3.17
CA LEU A 455 16.11 -0.74 -3.75
C LEU A 455 16.51 -0.19 -5.13
N PRO A 456 15.57 -0.09 -6.07
CA PRO A 456 15.73 0.84 -7.19
C PRO A 456 15.88 2.28 -6.67
N VAL A 457 16.36 3.19 -7.55
CA VAL A 457 16.55 4.61 -7.21
C VAL A 457 15.29 5.14 -6.48
N PRO A 458 15.43 5.66 -5.25
CA PRO A 458 14.29 6.14 -4.47
C PRO A 458 13.49 7.21 -5.20
N PRO A 459 12.16 7.27 -5.02
CA PRO A 459 11.32 8.26 -5.70
C PRO A 459 11.56 9.69 -5.19
N ASP A 460 12.31 9.86 -4.08
CA ASP A 460 12.51 11.11 -3.35
C ASP A 460 12.91 12.30 -4.26
N LEU A 461 13.71 12.10 -5.32
CA LEU A 461 14.09 13.19 -6.24
C LEU A 461 12.89 13.73 -7.03
N GLU A 462 12.06 12.85 -7.59
CA GLU A 462 10.88 13.26 -8.35
C GLU A 462 9.81 13.84 -7.41
N LEU A 463 9.63 13.25 -6.23
CA LEU A 463 8.76 13.79 -5.19
C LEU A 463 9.13 15.23 -4.83
N PHE A 464 10.43 15.52 -4.64
CA PHE A 464 10.93 16.85 -4.34
C PHE A 464 10.63 17.86 -5.46
N LYS A 465 10.94 17.51 -6.72
CA LYS A 465 10.70 18.40 -7.89
C LYS A 465 9.22 18.73 -8.06
N TYR A 466 8.36 17.70 -7.98
CA TYR A 466 6.91 17.89 -8.15
C TYR A 466 6.29 18.66 -6.99
N ALA A 467 6.76 18.50 -5.75
CA ALA A 467 6.28 19.29 -4.62
C ALA A 467 6.58 20.79 -4.83
N ARG A 468 7.82 21.15 -5.21
CA ARG A 468 8.16 22.55 -5.51
C ARG A 468 7.33 23.13 -6.65
N SER A 469 7.16 22.35 -7.71
CA SER A 469 6.34 22.76 -8.86
C SER A 469 4.87 22.98 -8.45
N THR A 470 4.34 22.15 -7.54
CA THR A 470 2.98 22.27 -6.99
C THR A 470 2.80 23.55 -6.19
N VAL A 471 3.74 23.86 -5.30
CA VAL A 471 3.69 25.11 -4.52
C VAL A 471 3.77 26.33 -5.45
N GLN A 472 4.63 26.28 -6.48
CA GLN A 472 4.73 27.35 -7.47
C GLN A 472 3.40 27.56 -8.24
N ARG A 473 2.78 26.49 -8.73
CA ARG A 473 1.49 26.55 -9.45
C ARG A 473 0.33 27.03 -8.58
N SER A 474 0.39 26.79 -7.27
CA SER A 474 -0.68 27.19 -6.34
C SER A 474 -0.84 28.71 -6.19
N GLY A 475 0.14 29.51 -6.62
CA GLY A 475 0.19 30.95 -6.39
C GLY A 475 0.48 31.35 -4.93
N LYS A 476 0.61 30.39 -4.01
CA LYS A 476 0.91 30.61 -2.58
C LYS A 476 2.41 30.53 -2.25
N ALA A 477 3.28 30.33 -3.24
CA ALA A 477 4.72 30.20 -3.03
C ALA A 477 5.35 31.31 -2.18
N PRO A 478 4.99 32.61 -2.32
CA PRO A 478 5.58 33.66 -1.48
C PRO A 478 5.26 33.55 0.02
N SER A 479 4.20 32.81 0.39
CA SER A 479 3.74 32.63 1.77
C SER A 479 4.13 31.29 2.39
N ILE A 480 4.84 30.44 1.65
CA ILE A 480 5.15 29.06 2.04
C ILE A 480 6.65 28.84 2.06
N LEU A 481 7.16 28.53 3.24
CA LEU A 481 8.53 28.07 3.45
C LEU A 481 8.61 26.59 3.10
N GLN A 482 9.47 26.24 2.15
CA GLN A 482 9.64 24.87 1.67
C GLN A 482 11.02 24.36 2.10
N HIS A 483 11.08 23.62 3.21
CA HIS A 483 12.34 23.06 3.72
C HIS A 483 12.42 21.58 3.43
N ASN A 484 13.61 21.10 3.05
CA ASN A 484 13.86 19.68 2.92
C ASN A 484 15.10 19.25 3.70
N HIS A 485 14.96 18.20 4.51
CA HIS A 485 16.08 17.59 5.22
C HIS A 485 16.29 16.14 4.79
N PRO A 486 17.47 15.79 4.26
CA PRO A 486 17.83 14.41 3.94
C PRO A 486 18.30 13.69 5.20
N PHE A 487 17.50 12.71 5.63
CA PHE A 487 17.75 11.98 6.89
C PHE A 487 18.45 10.62 6.72
N ASN A 488 18.53 10.07 5.51
CA ASN A 488 19.17 8.77 5.25
C ASN A 488 20.68 8.91 4.95
N TYR A 489 21.31 7.84 4.43
CA TYR A 489 22.72 7.88 4.01
C TYR A 489 23.06 9.00 3.00
N ALA A 490 22.08 9.50 2.24
CA ALA A 490 22.29 10.62 1.33
C ALA A 490 22.80 11.86 2.06
N LYS A 491 22.55 12.01 3.38
CA LYS A 491 23.11 13.12 4.18
C LYS A 491 24.63 13.17 4.17
N TYR A 492 25.31 12.03 4.00
CA TYR A 492 26.77 12.02 3.89
C TYR A 492 27.26 12.70 2.59
N PHE A 493 26.36 12.88 1.62
CA PHE A 493 26.62 13.54 0.34
C PHE A 493 25.86 14.87 0.18
N TYR A 494 24.68 15.01 0.79
CA TYR A 494 23.70 16.07 0.56
C TYR A 494 23.08 16.62 1.86
N TYR A 495 23.83 16.76 2.95
CA TYR A 495 23.29 17.37 4.19
C TYR A 495 22.82 18.82 3.98
N THR A 496 22.03 19.33 4.94
CA THR A 496 21.56 20.72 4.92
C THR A 496 22.73 21.67 5.13
N ALA A 497 23.25 22.28 4.06
CA ALA A 497 24.44 23.13 4.11
C ALA A 497 24.20 24.41 4.91
N SER A 498 25.27 25.04 5.41
CA SER A 498 25.14 26.27 6.20
C SER A 498 24.63 27.46 5.37
N ASP A 499 24.77 27.40 4.04
CA ASP A 499 24.30 28.36 3.05
C ASP A 499 23.01 27.92 2.32
N ASP A 500 22.27 26.94 2.87
CA ASP A 500 20.99 26.51 2.32
C ASP A 500 20.03 27.68 2.14
N ALA A 501 19.53 27.85 0.92
CA ALA A 501 18.74 29.02 0.53
C ALA A 501 17.40 29.09 1.28
N ASP A 502 16.77 27.95 1.53
CA ASP A 502 15.48 27.89 2.22
C ASP A 502 15.69 28.17 3.72
N SER A 503 16.75 27.65 4.35
CA SER A 503 17.14 27.97 5.73
C SER A 503 17.44 29.46 5.93
N LEU A 504 18.20 30.07 5.01
CA LEU A 504 18.48 31.51 5.06
C LEU A 504 17.22 32.35 4.85
N HIS A 505 16.30 31.89 4.00
CA HIS A 505 15.01 32.55 3.79
C HIS A 505 14.12 32.48 5.03
N LEU A 506 14.10 31.34 5.74
CA LEU A 506 13.43 31.20 7.04
C LEU A 506 13.98 32.19 8.06
N LEU A 507 15.30 32.20 8.27
CA LEU A 507 15.94 33.10 9.22
C LEU A 507 15.58 34.57 8.93
N LYS A 508 15.69 34.97 7.66
CA LYS A 508 15.32 36.33 7.23
C LYS A 508 13.85 36.65 7.50
N THR A 509 12.95 35.72 7.20
CA THR A 509 11.50 35.92 7.35
C THR A 509 11.09 35.95 8.82
N ALA A 510 11.54 34.97 9.61
CA ALA A 510 11.22 34.86 11.03
C ALA A 510 11.83 36.01 11.86
N GLN A 511 12.98 36.55 11.47
CA GLN A 511 13.57 37.72 12.14
C GLN A 511 12.62 38.93 12.17
N THR A 512 11.72 39.06 11.18
CA THR A 512 10.73 40.15 11.14
C THR A 512 9.67 40.08 12.25
N TYR A 513 9.53 38.92 12.90
CA TYR A 513 8.57 38.68 13.99
C TYR A 513 9.18 38.86 15.38
N VAL A 514 10.51 38.91 15.51
CA VAL A 514 11.21 38.89 16.82
C VAL A 514 10.74 39.97 17.78
N ALA A 515 10.49 41.19 17.27
CA ALA A 515 10.07 42.31 18.11
C ALA A 515 8.72 42.07 18.83
N ASN A 516 7.87 41.22 18.26
CA ASN A 516 6.50 40.97 18.73
C ASN A 516 6.30 39.53 19.25
N THR A 517 7.33 38.68 19.20
CA THR A 517 7.22 37.26 19.53
C THR A 517 8.27 36.88 20.57
N PRO A 518 7.94 36.91 21.88
CA PRO A 518 8.86 36.55 22.95
C PRO A 518 9.44 35.14 22.77
N GLY A 519 10.73 34.97 23.07
CA GLY A 519 11.45 33.69 22.95
C GLY A 519 11.88 33.32 21.53
N LEU A 520 11.38 34.00 20.49
CA LEU A 520 11.73 33.69 19.09
C LEU A 520 13.23 33.89 18.80
N GLN A 521 13.83 34.97 19.34
CA GLN A 521 15.25 35.27 19.12
C GLN A 521 16.17 34.12 19.58
N GLU A 522 15.86 33.50 20.73
CA GLU A 522 16.62 32.35 21.25
C GLU A 522 16.60 31.17 20.27
N LEU A 523 15.44 30.88 19.67
CA LEU A 523 15.28 29.81 18.67
C LEU A 523 16.01 30.13 17.36
N LEU A 524 15.98 31.38 16.88
CA LEU A 524 16.69 31.78 15.66
C LEU A 524 18.21 31.71 15.83
N GLU A 525 18.72 32.11 16.99
CA GLU A 525 20.14 32.01 17.33
C GLU A 525 20.58 30.55 17.43
N GLU A 526 19.77 29.69 18.05
CA GLU A 526 20.04 28.26 18.11
C GLU A 526 20.03 27.64 16.71
N TYR A 527 19.00 27.91 15.89
CA TYR A 527 18.91 27.40 14.52
C TYR A 527 20.11 27.82 13.69
N LYS A 528 20.48 29.10 13.73
CA LYS A 528 21.66 29.61 13.04
C LYS A 528 22.93 28.91 13.53
N ARG A 529 23.10 28.71 14.84
CA ARG A 529 24.26 28.01 15.41
C ARG A 529 24.34 26.55 14.96
N VAL A 530 23.21 25.84 14.89
CA VAL A 530 23.15 24.45 14.40
C VAL A 530 23.44 24.40 12.91
N LEU A 531 22.88 25.32 12.13
CA LEU A 531 23.09 25.42 10.69
C LEU A 531 24.57 25.69 10.36
N GLU A 532 25.19 26.63 11.07
CA GLU A 532 26.62 26.97 10.95
C GLU A 532 27.54 25.97 11.65
N SER A 533 27.00 25.04 12.44
CA SER A 533 27.83 24.06 13.13
C SER A 533 28.58 23.22 12.10
N PRO A 534 29.90 23.03 12.29
CA PRO A 534 30.66 22.16 11.41
C PRO A 534 30.03 20.77 11.43
N LEU A 535 30.26 20.04 10.34
CA LEU A 535 29.86 18.62 10.24
C LEU A 535 30.42 17.76 11.39
N GLY A 536 31.41 18.24 12.13
CA GLY A 536 31.90 17.63 13.36
C GLY A 536 32.46 18.64 14.37
N SER A 537 32.33 18.32 15.65
CA SER A 537 33.25 18.79 16.69
C SER A 537 34.45 17.83 16.75
N ALA A 538 35.57 18.25 17.34
CA ALA A 538 36.89 17.63 17.21
C ALA A 538 37.04 16.14 17.64
N THR A 539 35.98 15.43 18.06
CA THR A 539 36.07 14.03 18.53
C THR A 539 34.88 13.09 18.21
N PHE A 540 33.70 13.55 17.76
CA PHE A 540 32.57 12.65 17.41
C PHE A 540 31.60 13.29 16.40
N TRP A 541 31.07 12.50 15.45
CA TRP A 541 30.25 12.96 14.32
C TRP A 541 28.77 12.67 14.56
N ASP A 542 27.93 13.68 14.83
CA ASP A 542 26.48 13.51 15.03
C ASP A 542 25.64 14.27 13.97
N TYR A 543 25.81 13.87 12.70
CA TYR A 543 24.98 14.35 11.59
C TYR A 543 23.49 14.15 11.83
N VAL A 544 23.16 13.03 12.49
CA VAL A 544 21.80 12.61 12.75
C VAL A 544 21.13 13.60 13.71
N GLY A 545 21.80 13.90 14.83
CA GLY A 545 21.36 14.90 15.78
C GLY A 545 21.26 16.28 15.15
N ARG A 546 22.23 16.69 14.31
CA ARG A 546 22.18 17.99 13.64
C ARG A 546 20.89 18.17 12.83
N GLU A 547 20.56 17.23 11.95
CA GLU A 547 19.34 17.33 11.14
C GLU A 547 18.07 17.29 12.01
N LEU A 548 18.02 16.47 13.07
CA LEU A 548 16.89 16.47 14.01
C LEU A 548 16.70 17.84 14.68
N PHE A 549 17.78 18.45 15.16
CA PHE A 549 17.72 19.78 15.74
C PHE A 549 17.26 20.83 14.72
N LEU A 550 17.78 20.82 13.49
CA LEU A 550 17.33 21.74 12.44
C LEU A 550 15.82 21.59 12.22
N THR A 551 15.34 20.37 11.97
CA THR A 551 13.92 20.14 11.70
C THR A 551 13.02 20.55 12.86
N SER A 552 13.37 20.23 14.10
CA SER A 552 12.60 20.60 15.27
C SER A 552 12.60 22.10 15.51
N LEU A 553 13.73 22.78 15.30
CA LEU A 553 13.83 24.23 15.45
C LEU A 553 12.98 24.96 14.42
N GLU A 554 12.89 24.48 13.18
CA GLU A 554 11.97 25.05 12.16
C GLU A 554 10.51 24.96 12.60
N GLN A 555 10.12 23.82 13.17
CA GLN A 555 8.78 23.63 13.72
C GLN A 555 8.56 24.55 14.91
N LEU A 556 9.49 24.63 15.86
CA LEU A 556 9.39 25.51 17.03
C LEU A 556 9.33 26.99 16.64
N ILE A 557 10.13 27.44 15.68
CA ILE A 557 10.09 28.79 15.12
C ILE A 557 8.68 29.06 14.56
N THR A 558 8.18 28.15 13.72
CA THR A 558 6.85 28.26 13.09
C THR A 558 5.73 28.29 14.13
N LEU A 559 5.78 27.43 15.15
CA LEU A 559 4.77 27.37 16.20
C LEU A 559 4.81 28.62 17.10
N THR A 560 6.01 29.15 17.37
CA THR A 560 6.20 30.33 18.23
C THR A 560 5.62 31.60 17.58
N ILE A 561 5.62 31.70 16.25
CA ILE A 561 5.02 32.81 15.51
C ILE A 561 3.52 32.61 15.19
N ASP A 562 2.87 31.59 15.77
CA ASP A 562 1.51 31.14 15.39
C ASP A 562 1.39 30.87 13.88
N GLY A 563 2.38 30.19 13.29
CA GLY A 563 2.40 29.76 11.89
C GLY A 563 1.70 28.42 11.66
N HIS A 564 1.36 28.12 10.40
CA HIS A 564 0.82 26.80 10.02
C HIS A 564 1.97 25.80 9.85
N SER A 565 2.08 24.87 10.80
CA SER A 565 3.09 23.81 10.79
C SER A 565 2.58 22.60 10.02
N TYR A 566 3.12 22.34 8.84
CA TYR A 566 2.92 21.08 8.13
C TYR A 566 4.25 20.40 7.82
N GLY A 567 4.29 19.07 7.93
CA GLY A 567 5.43 18.31 7.45
C GLY A 567 5.14 16.87 7.07
N SER A 568 6.02 16.29 6.27
CA SER A 568 5.89 14.92 5.79
C SER A 568 7.26 14.27 5.57
N CYS A 569 7.31 12.95 5.70
CA CYS A 569 8.29 12.13 4.99
C CYS A 569 7.56 11.39 3.85
N VAL A 570 8.22 10.50 3.11
CA VAL A 570 7.55 9.73 2.03
C VAL A 570 6.20 9.14 2.48
N SER A 571 6.20 8.46 3.64
CA SER A 571 5.04 7.79 4.25
C SER A 571 4.32 8.59 5.35
N GLY A 572 4.89 9.72 5.78
CA GLY A 572 4.39 10.48 6.94
C GLY A 572 4.45 9.78 8.31
N LYS A 573 4.97 8.55 8.41
CA LYS A 573 4.93 7.72 9.63
C LYS A 573 6.29 7.36 10.23
N ASP A 574 7.38 7.52 9.49
CA ASP A 574 8.72 7.09 9.91
C ASP A 574 9.57 8.31 10.35
N ARG A 575 10.31 8.95 9.42
CA ARG A 575 11.12 10.15 9.72
C ARG A 575 10.29 11.29 10.35
N LYS A 576 9.04 11.49 9.89
CA LYS A 576 8.14 12.49 10.48
C LYS A 576 7.72 12.14 11.92
N ALA A 577 7.59 10.86 12.26
CA ALA A 577 7.36 10.47 13.65
C ALA A 577 8.56 10.79 14.54
N ILE A 578 9.78 10.54 14.06
CA ILE A 578 11.00 10.87 14.81
C ILE A 578 11.11 12.37 15.05
N GLU A 579 10.84 13.19 14.04
CA GLU A 579 10.80 14.65 14.20
C GLU A 579 9.76 15.07 15.25
N LEU A 580 8.53 14.53 15.19
CA LEU A 580 7.50 14.84 16.20
C LEU A 580 7.96 14.48 17.62
N MET A 581 8.55 13.29 17.82
CA MET A 581 9.08 12.87 19.13
C MET A 581 10.23 13.77 19.59
N HIS A 582 11.10 14.18 18.68
CA HIS A 582 12.23 15.05 19.00
C HIS A 582 11.75 16.45 19.38
N THR A 583 10.82 17.03 18.62
CA THR A 583 10.21 18.32 18.91
C THR A 583 9.42 18.28 20.22
N ASP A 584 8.67 17.21 20.50
CA ASP A 584 8.00 16.99 21.79
C ASP A 584 9.00 16.94 22.94
N ALA A 585 10.11 16.23 22.76
CA ALA A 585 11.17 16.17 23.77
C ALA A 585 11.77 17.56 24.05
N MET A 586 11.98 18.38 23.01
CA MET A 586 12.47 19.75 23.19
C MET A 586 11.48 20.62 23.96
N ILE A 587 10.18 20.51 23.64
CA ILE A 587 9.10 21.24 24.31
C ILE A 587 9.03 20.85 25.80
N LEU A 588 9.04 19.55 26.10
CA LEU A 588 8.99 19.06 27.48
C LEU A 588 10.27 19.39 28.24
N TYR A 589 11.42 19.38 27.58
CA TYR A 589 12.68 19.83 28.18
C TYR A 589 12.61 21.31 28.57
N LYS A 590 12.10 22.18 27.69
CA LYS A 590 11.90 23.61 27.99
C LYS A 590 10.91 23.81 29.13
N GLU A 591 9.80 23.06 29.13
CA GLU A 591 8.80 23.12 30.20
C GLU A 591 9.39 22.69 31.56
N LYS A 592 10.24 21.66 31.57
CA LYS A 592 10.81 21.09 32.80
C LYS A 592 12.02 21.85 33.33
N TYR A 593 12.85 22.41 32.46
CA TYR A 593 14.15 23.00 32.83
C TYR A 593 14.26 24.50 32.52
N GLY A 594 13.21 25.13 31.96
CA GLY A 594 13.16 26.56 31.66
C GLY A 594 14.02 27.02 30.46
N VAL A 595 14.83 26.13 29.88
CA VAL A 595 15.72 26.43 28.73
C VAL A 595 15.56 25.38 27.63
N TRP A 596 15.83 25.76 26.38
CA TRP A 596 15.83 24.78 25.29
C TRP A 596 17.05 23.85 25.38
N PRO A 597 16.91 22.56 25.04
CA PRO A 597 18.09 21.71 24.88
C PRO A 597 18.91 22.20 23.70
N LYS A 598 20.22 22.02 23.77
CA LYS A 598 21.17 22.54 22.78
C LYS A 598 21.83 21.41 22.01
N PHE A 599 22.07 21.63 20.72
CA PHE A 599 22.90 20.73 19.93
C PHE A 599 24.38 20.83 20.35
N GLY A 600 25.13 19.72 20.22
CA GLY A 600 26.57 19.67 20.48
C GLY A 600 26.96 19.50 21.96
N ILE A 601 25.98 19.30 22.86
CA ILE A 601 26.26 18.97 24.25
C ILE A 601 26.80 17.53 24.34
N PRO A 602 27.97 17.29 24.98
CA PRO A 602 28.53 15.94 25.12
C PRO A 602 27.60 14.97 25.86
N SER A 603 27.65 13.68 25.51
CA SER A 603 26.75 12.63 26.02
C SER A 603 26.91 12.34 27.52
N ASP A 604 28.04 12.70 28.13
CA ASP A 604 28.30 12.56 29.56
C ASP A 604 27.73 13.72 30.40
N LYS A 605 27.24 14.78 29.76
CA LYS A 605 26.67 15.94 30.45
C LYS A 605 25.22 15.71 30.84
N ILE A 606 24.86 16.21 32.03
CA ILE A 606 23.53 16.01 32.62
C ILE A 606 22.43 16.61 31.75
N GLU A 607 22.69 17.70 31.05
CA GLU A 607 21.77 18.34 30.13
C GLU A 607 21.41 17.42 28.96
N ARG A 608 22.41 16.73 28.38
CA ARG A 608 22.17 15.76 27.30
C ARG A 608 21.48 14.51 27.84
N ILE A 609 21.92 13.97 28.99
CA ILE A 609 21.29 12.81 29.64
C ILE A 609 19.80 13.08 29.91
N ASN A 610 19.46 14.26 30.43
CA ASN A 610 18.09 14.66 30.70
C ASN A 610 17.24 14.73 29.42
N PHE A 611 17.79 15.30 28.34
CA PHE A 611 17.10 15.33 27.04
C PHE A 611 16.88 13.92 26.47
N VAL A 612 17.92 13.08 26.51
CA VAL A 612 17.85 11.68 26.06
C VAL A 612 16.78 10.92 26.84
N ASN A 613 16.72 11.08 28.16
CA ASN A 613 15.70 10.41 28.98
C ASN A 613 14.27 10.81 28.60
N ILE A 614 14.01 12.11 28.39
CA ILE A 614 12.70 12.60 27.92
C ILE A 614 12.36 12.00 26.54
N PHE A 615 13.31 12.03 25.60
CA PHE A 615 13.10 11.45 24.28
C PHE A 615 12.80 9.94 24.37
N VAL A 616 13.55 9.21 25.19
CA VAL A 616 13.35 7.77 25.41
C VAL A 616 11.98 7.50 26.02
N ASP A 617 11.50 8.28 26.99
CA ASP A 617 10.14 8.16 27.54
C ASP A 617 9.07 8.28 26.42
N ILE A 618 9.21 9.29 25.56
CA ILE A 618 8.30 9.51 24.43
C ILE A 618 8.37 8.35 23.42
N TYR A 619 9.58 7.91 23.04
CA TYR A 619 9.76 6.80 22.11
C TYR A 619 9.15 5.50 22.67
N MET A 620 9.39 5.23 23.95
CA MET A 620 8.93 4.04 24.66
C MET A 620 7.42 4.05 24.95
N SER A 621 6.77 5.21 24.89
CA SER A 621 5.31 5.31 24.91
C SER A 621 4.66 4.62 23.71
N ARG A 622 5.40 4.53 22.59
CA ARG A 622 4.95 3.95 21.31
C ARG A 622 3.75 4.63 20.67
N GLN A 623 3.40 5.87 21.05
CA GLN A 623 2.35 6.66 20.37
C GLN A 623 2.58 6.66 18.85
N GLN A 624 3.80 6.98 18.42
CA GLN A 624 4.13 7.09 17.01
C GLN A 624 4.21 5.74 16.29
N HIS A 625 4.63 4.69 16.99
CA HIS A 625 4.65 3.31 16.48
C HIS A 625 3.22 2.81 16.22
N GLU A 626 2.29 3.04 17.15
CA GLU A 626 0.88 2.67 16.99
C GLU A 626 0.20 3.50 15.90
N HIS A 627 0.52 4.80 15.79
CA HIS A 627 0.08 5.63 14.68
C HIS A 627 0.57 5.06 13.33
N ALA A 628 1.82 4.59 13.24
CA ALA A 628 2.31 3.88 12.05
C ALA A 628 1.54 2.57 11.82
N GLY A 629 1.28 1.83 12.89
CA GLY A 629 0.49 0.60 12.93
C GLY A 629 -0.92 0.71 12.36
N GLN A 630 -1.61 1.83 12.59
CA GLN A 630 -2.95 2.07 12.01
C GLN A 630 -2.95 2.10 10.47
N ASN A 631 -1.80 2.29 9.83
CA ASN A 631 -1.66 2.24 8.36
C ASN A 631 -1.47 0.81 7.82
N ALA A 632 -1.09 -0.14 8.67
CA ALA A 632 -0.92 -1.56 8.38
C ALA A 632 -0.89 -2.30 9.74
N PRO A 633 -2.04 -2.74 10.29
CA PRO A 633 -2.10 -3.25 11.66
C PRO A 633 -1.06 -4.34 11.91
N GLY A 634 -0.31 -4.19 13.01
CA GLY A 634 0.81 -5.08 13.33
C GLY A 634 2.16 -4.63 12.78
N SER A 635 2.21 -3.59 11.97
CA SER A 635 3.43 -2.86 11.60
C SER A 635 3.68 -1.69 12.55
N ASP A 636 3.53 -1.96 13.84
CA ASP A 636 3.57 -0.97 14.92
C ASP A 636 5.04 -0.62 15.25
N GLY A 637 5.74 -0.03 14.29
CA GLY A 637 7.20 0.20 14.31
C GLY A 637 7.61 1.50 13.63
N ILE A 638 8.88 1.88 13.79
CA ILE A 638 9.52 3.00 13.09
C ILE A 638 10.62 2.45 12.18
N LYS A 639 10.59 2.84 10.89
CA LYS A 639 11.58 2.36 9.92
C LYS A 639 12.98 2.93 10.17
N THR A 640 13.99 2.06 10.13
CA THR A 640 15.43 2.33 10.28
C THR A 640 15.79 3.38 11.36
N PRO A 641 15.40 3.21 12.64
CA PRO A 641 15.69 4.20 13.67
C PRO A 641 17.19 4.42 13.88
N ASP A 642 18.00 3.38 13.63
CA ASP A 642 19.46 3.42 13.68
C ASP A 642 20.11 4.36 12.68
N MET A 643 19.41 4.70 11.59
CA MET A 643 19.85 5.67 10.60
C MET A 643 19.48 7.11 10.96
N TYR A 644 18.50 7.29 11.86
CA TYR A 644 17.81 8.55 12.12
C TYR A 644 17.89 9.03 13.57
N LEU A 645 18.40 8.22 14.49
CA LEU A 645 18.63 8.59 15.88
C LEU A 645 20.12 8.67 16.22
N PRO A 646 20.54 9.63 17.05
CA PRO A 646 21.86 9.65 17.66
C PRO A 646 22.16 8.35 18.43
N ALA A 647 23.44 7.97 18.47
CA ALA A 647 23.89 6.69 19.04
C ALA A 647 23.56 6.55 20.54
N ASP A 648 23.67 7.63 21.31
CA ASP A 648 23.36 7.66 22.75
C ASP A 648 21.85 7.44 23.02
N ILE A 649 20.98 7.96 22.16
CA ILE A 649 19.54 7.69 22.21
C ILE A 649 19.25 6.21 21.91
N ILE A 650 19.89 5.64 20.87
CA ILE A 650 19.73 4.22 20.52
C ILE A 650 20.18 3.32 21.66
N GLU A 651 21.32 3.63 22.28
CA GLU A 651 21.85 2.89 23.42
C GLU A 651 20.87 2.93 24.60
N ALA A 652 20.34 4.11 24.94
CA ALA A 652 19.38 4.28 26.02
C ALA A 652 18.06 3.52 25.78
N ILE A 653 17.51 3.56 24.56
CA ILE A 653 16.31 2.77 24.19
C ILE A 653 16.57 1.27 24.38
N ASN A 654 17.66 0.77 23.81
CA ASN A 654 18.01 -0.65 23.88
C ASN A 654 18.29 -1.12 25.32
N ALA A 655 18.94 -0.27 26.13
CA ALA A 655 19.17 -0.53 27.54
C ALA A 655 17.84 -0.69 28.29
N ARG A 656 16.87 0.22 28.07
CA ARG A 656 15.55 0.14 28.72
C ARG A 656 14.72 -1.05 28.27
N LEU A 657 14.85 -1.44 27.00
CA LEU A 657 14.22 -2.66 26.46
C LEU A 657 14.89 -3.95 26.98
N GLY A 658 16.12 -3.87 27.48
CA GLY A 658 16.91 -5.03 27.90
C GLY A 658 17.42 -5.87 26.72
N THR A 659 17.57 -5.27 25.53
CA THR A 659 18.07 -5.97 24.33
C THR A 659 18.81 -5.02 23.40
N LYS A 660 19.87 -5.50 22.74
CA LYS A 660 20.62 -4.74 21.72
C LYS A 660 19.89 -4.65 20.36
N LYS A 661 18.75 -5.34 20.22
CA LYS A 661 17.97 -5.43 18.97
C LYS A 661 16.68 -4.62 19.00
N GLY A 662 16.38 -3.87 20.07
CA GLY A 662 15.11 -3.19 20.25
C GLY A 662 14.69 -2.32 19.06
N VAL A 663 15.54 -1.37 18.67
CA VAL A 663 15.29 -0.51 17.49
C VAL A 663 15.29 -1.27 16.16
N LYS A 664 15.97 -2.43 16.07
CA LYS A 664 15.94 -3.29 14.89
C LYS A 664 14.62 -4.04 14.77
N TYR A 665 14.04 -4.45 15.89
CA TYR A 665 12.70 -5.05 15.90
C TYR A 665 11.63 -4.03 15.49
N ASP A 666 11.77 -2.77 15.91
CA ASP A 666 10.91 -1.69 15.42
C ASP A 666 11.00 -1.52 13.90
N ASP A 667 12.21 -1.60 13.32
CA ASP A 667 12.40 -1.55 11.86
C ASP A 667 11.78 -2.74 11.14
N VAL A 668 11.96 -3.97 11.65
CA VAL A 668 11.34 -5.19 11.09
C VAL A 668 9.83 -5.06 11.03
N MET A 669 9.19 -4.62 12.13
CA MET A 669 7.74 -4.39 12.15
C MET A 669 7.31 -3.30 11.16
N ALA A 670 8.02 -2.16 11.13
CA ALA A 670 7.70 -1.06 10.24
C ALA A 670 7.80 -1.45 8.76
N THR A 671 8.82 -2.24 8.42
CA THR A 671 9.12 -2.73 7.07
C THR A 671 8.12 -3.78 6.62
N GLY A 672 7.60 -4.59 7.53
CA GLY A 672 6.53 -5.57 7.28
C GLY A 672 5.19 -4.96 6.86
N ASN A 673 5.07 -3.63 6.77
CA ASN A 673 3.85 -2.94 6.31
C ASN A 673 3.52 -3.23 4.84
N GLU A 674 4.53 -3.42 3.99
CA GLU A 674 4.35 -3.87 2.61
C GLU A 674 4.47 -5.40 2.57
N VAL A 675 3.50 -6.09 1.95
CA VAL A 675 3.51 -7.58 1.91
C VAL A 675 4.80 -8.13 1.31
N LYS A 676 5.32 -7.50 0.24
CA LYS A 676 6.59 -7.87 -0.41
C LYS A 676 7.82 -7.79 0.50
N ASN A 677 7.73 -7.04 1.59
CA ASN A 677 8.83 -6.82 2.54
C ASN A 677 8.72 -7.71 3.78
N ILE A 678 7.62 -8.46 3.95
CA ILE A 678 7.49 -9.45 5.03
C ILE A 678 8.57 -10.53 4.89
N SER A 679 8.82 -11.00 3.67
CA SER A 679 9.99 -11.82 3.36
C SER A 679 10.46 -11.55 1.95
N LYS A 680 11.78 -11.47 1.76
CA LYS A 680 12.39 -11.40 0.42
C LYS A 680 12.31 -12.74 -0.33
N ASN A 681 12.00 -13.84 0.36
CA ASN A 681 12.02 -15.19 -0.18
C ASN A 681 10.72 -15.96 0.14
N LEU A 682 9.55 -15.34 -0.02
CA LEU A 682 8.27 -16.02 0.23
C LEU A 682 8.13 -17.34 -0.54
N GLU A 683 8.65 -17.39 -1.77
CA GLU A 683 8.62 -18.58 -2.63
C GLU A 683 9.33 -19.79 -2.01
N SER A 684 10.31 -19.58 -1.13
CA SER A 684 11.01 -20.67 -0.44
C SER A 684 10.11 -21.44 0.53
N TYR A 685 8.95 -20.87 0.86
CA TYR A 685 7.93 -21.48 1.72
C TYR A 685 6.77 -22.09 0.93
N PHE A 686 6.76 -21.99 -0.40
CA PHE A 686 5.68 -22.54 -1.22
C PHE A 686 5.70 -24.07 -1.20
N LEU A 687 4.52 -24.65 -1.36
CA LEU A 687 4.42 -26.10 -1.51
C LEU A 687 4.99 -26.52 -2.88
N PRO A 688 5.44 -27.78 -3.01
CA PRO A 688 5.85 -28.30 -4.30
C PRO A 688 4.72 -28.21 -5.34
N GLU A 689 5.10 -28.22 -6.61
CA GLU A 689 4.18 -28.08 -7.74
C GLU A 689 2.95 -29.00 -7.60
N ASN A 690 1.76 -28.44 -7.84
CA ASN A 690 0.45 -29.09 -7.76
C ASN A 690 -0.01 -29.55 -6.37
N VAL A 691 0.83 -29.52 -5.32
CA VAL A 691 0.43 -29.96 -3.97
C VAL A 691 -0.73 -29.11 -3.45
N LEU A 692 -0.62 -27.78 -3.56
CA LEU A 692 -1.68 -26.88 -3.13
C LEU A 692 -3.00 -27.12 -3.89
N LEU A 693 -2.93 -27.28 -5.21
CA LEU A 693 -4.12 -27.51 -6.04
C LEU A 693 -4.82 -28.83 -5.69
N CYS A 694 -4.07 -29.92 -5.53
CA CYS A 694 -4.61 -31.21 -5.08
C CYS A 694 -5.27 -31.10 -3.72
N LYS A 695 -4.62 -30.41 -2.78
CA LYS A 695 -5.12 -30.19 -1.42
C LYS A 695 -6.44 -29.41 -1.42
N LEU A 696 -6.50 -28.31 -2.15
CA LEU A 696 -7.71 -27.49 -2.25
C LEU A 696 -8.85 -28.23 -2.97
N THR A 697 -8.54 -28.99 -4.02
CA THR A 697 -9.53 -29.77 -4.77
C THR A 697 -10.14 -30.88 -3.91
N ALA A 698 -9.32 -31.66 -3.20
CA ALA A 698 -9.81 -32.71 -2.29
C ALA A 698 -10.69 -32.13 -1.18
N ARG A 699 -10.32 -30.98 -0.62
CA ARG A 699 -11.12 -30.27 0.38
C ARG A 699 -12.46 -29.78 -0.17
N GLN A 700 -12.48 -29.29 -1.41
CA GLN A 700 -13.71 -28.84 -2.05
C GLN A 700 -14.69 -29.98 -2.34
N LEU A 701 -14.17 -31.16 -2.72
CA LEU A 701 -15.00 -32.37 -2.87
C LEU A 701 -15.66 -32.79 -1.56
N GLY A 702 -14.99 -32.55 -0.43
CA GLY A 702 -15.44 -32.98 0.89
C GLY A 702 -15.32 -34.50 1.10
N GLU A 703 -15.57 -34.93 2.34
CA GLU A 703 -15.31 -36.31 2.78
C GLU A 703 -16.23 -37.32 2.06
N ASP A 704 -17.49 -36.98 1.82
CA ASP A 704 -18.46 -37.88 1.17
C ASP A 704 -18.05 -38.23 -0.26
N ALA A 705 -17.68 -37.24 -1.07
CA ALA A 705 -17.26 -37.47 -2.45
C ALA A 705 -15.88 -38.13 -2.50
N CYS A 706 -14.94 -37.72 -1.63
CA CYS A 706 -13.64 -38.37 -1.53
C CYS A 706 -13.75 -39.84 -1.13
N THR A 707 -14.67 -40.18 -0.23
CA THR A 707 -14.93 -41.57 0.18
C THR A 707 -15.48 -42.40 -0.97
N LYS A 708 -16.48 -41.89 -1.71
CA LYS A 708 -17.02 -42.59 -2.89
C LYS A 708 -15.96 -42.82 -3.97
N LEU A 709 -15.12 -41.81 -4.24
CA LEU A 709 -13.99 -41.95 -5.15
C LEU A 709 -12.97 -42.98 -4.66
N TYR A 710 -12.62 -42.91 -3.38
CA TYR A 710 -11.68 -43.84 -2.75
C TYR A 710 -12.17 -45.29 -2.84
N ASP A 711 -13.43 -45.55 -2.52
CA ASP A 711 -14.02 -46.89 -2.51
C ASP A 711 -14.10 -47.48 -3.92
N ALA A 712 -14.60 -46.70 -4.88
CA ALA A 712 -14.66 -47.12 -6.29
C ALA A 712 -13.27 -47.40 -6.84
N LEU A 713 -12.30 -46.53 -6.55
CA LEU A 713 -10.91 -46.72 -6.95
C LEU A 713 -10.29 -47.94 -6.25
N THR A 714 -10.59 -48.18 -4.97
CA THR A 714 -10.09 -49.33 -4.20
C THR A 714 -10.56 -50.64 -4.82
N ALA A 715 -11.83 -50.72 -5.19
CA ALA A 715 -12.40 -51.90 -5.83
C ALA A 715 -11.71 -52.17 -7.17
N LEU A 716 -11.57 -51.14 -8.02
CA LEU A 716 -10.99 -51.26 -9.35
C LEU A 716 -9.48 -51.57 -9.30
N ILE A 717 -8.70 -50.84 -8.49
CA ILE A 717 -7.23 -50.93 -8.47
C ILE A 717 -6.72 -52.30 -7.97
N ASN A 718 -7.55 -53.01 -7.19
CA ASN A 718 -7.23 -54.36 -6.73
C ASN A 718 -7.45 -55.44 -7.80
N GLN A 719 -8.12 -55.13 -8.93
CA GLN A 719 -8.20 -55.99 -10.11
C GLN A 719 -6.92 -55.90 -10.96
N LYS A 720 -5.80 -56.43 -10.44
CA LYS A 720 -4.46 -56.24 -11.02
C LYS A 720 -4.33 -56.62 -12.50
N SER A 721 -5.11 -57.59 -12.97
CA SER A 721 -5.12 -58.05 -14.37
C SER A 721 -5.51 -56.95 -15.36
N LEU A 722 -6.36 -56.01 -14.96
CA LEU A 722 -6.82 -54.90 -15.82
C LEU A 722 -5.71 -53.89 -16.18
N PHE A 723 -4.59 -53.93 -15.46
CA PHE A 723 -3.49 -52.99 -15.64
C PHE A 723 -2.26 -53.65 -16.29
N GLN A 724 -2.39 -54.92 -16.72
CA GLN A 724 -1.34 -55.67 -17.39
C GLN A 724 -1.69 -55.83 -18.87
N LYS A 725 -0.86 -55.30 -19.79
CA LYS A 725 -1.03 -55.57 -21.22
C LYS A 725 -0.50 -56.98 -21.56
N PRO A 726 -1.10 -57.68 -22.55
CA PRO A 726 -0.51 -58.90 -23.11
C PRO A 726 0.88 -58.59 -23.69
N ASN A 727 1.83 -59.51 -23.52
CA ASN A 727 3.21 -59.35 -23.98
C ASN A 727 3.29 -58.99 -25.48
N GLU A 728 3.66 -57.74 -25.78
CA GLU A 728 4.21 -57.40 -27.09
C GLU A 728 5.58 -58.07 -27.22
N TRP A 729 5.77 -58.85 -28.29
CA TRP A 729 7.02 -59.54 -28.57
C TRP A 729 8.19 -58.55 -28.65
N SER A 730 9.16 -58.67 -27.75
CA SER A 730 10.44 -57.95 -27.88
C SER A 730 11.63 -58.83 -27.48
N LEU A 731 12.74 -58.61 -28.20
CA LEU A 731 14.01 -59.31 -28.05
C LEU A 731 14.54 -59.22 -26.61
N SER A 732 15.05 -60.34 -26.11
CA SER A 732 15.33 -60.61 -24.68
C SER A 732 16.29 -59.63 -23.98
N LEU A 733 17.01 -58.78 -24.72
CA LEU A 733 17.97 -57.81 -24.20
C LEU A 733 17.34 -56.55 -23.56
N PHE A 734 16.04 -56.28 -23.78
CA PHE A 734 15.34 -55.12 -23.20
C PHE A 734 14.32 -55.46 -22.11
N LYS A 735 14.26 -56.73 -21.65
CA LYS A 735 13.26 -57.22 -20.68
C LYS A 735 13.21 -56.45 -19.36
N ASN A 736 14.30 -55.81 -18.93
CA ASN A 736 14.36 -55.15 -17.62
C ASN A 736 13.93 -53.68 -17.62
N LYS A 737 13.54 -53.08 -18.75
CA LYS A 737 13.21 -51.64 -18.80
C LYS A 737 11.88 -51.23 -19.44
N LYS A 738 11.17 -52.11 -20.16
CA LYS A 738 9.97 -51.69 -20.93
C LYS A 738 8.61 -52.19 -20.41
N THR A 739 8.55 -53.23 -19.57
CA THR A 739 7.27 -53.79 -19.07
C THR A 739 6.82 -53.22 -17.71
N THR A 740 7.59 -52.32 -17.11
CA THR A 740 7.35 -51.83 -15.74
C THR A 740 6.58 -50.51 -15.66
N ASP A 741 6.69 -49.61 -16.66
CA ASP A 741 6.24 -48.22 -16.48
C ASP A 741 4.73 -48.01 -16.44
N SER A 742 3.92 -48.81 -17.16
CA SER A 742 2.46 -48.66 -17.13
C SER A 742 1.86 -49.05 -15.76
N PHE A 743 2.51 -49.97 -15.04
CA PHE A 743 2.08 -50.45 -13.73
C PHE A 743 2.70 -49.67 -12.56
N THR A 744 3.82 -48.95 -12.77
CA THR A 744 4.49 -48.20 -11.69
C THR A 744 3.57 -47.17 -11.03
N GLY A 745 2.85 -46.37 -11.81
CA GLY A 745 1.93 -45.36 -11.26
C GLY A 745 0.76 -45.96 -10.49
N ILE A 746 0.11 -47.00 -11.04
CA ILE A 746 -0.97 -47.74 -10.37
C ILE A 746 -0.47 -48.38 -9.06
N ARG A 747 0.76 -48.93 -9.07
CA ARG A 747 1.38 -49.48 -7.85
C ARG A 747 1.63 -48.41 -6.80
N GLN A 748 2.05 -47.21 -7.21
CA GLN A 748 2.29 -46.09 -6.30
C GLN A 748 0.99 -45.58 -5.69
N ILE A 749 -0.09 -45.42 -6.48
CA ILE A 749 -1.43 -45.10 -5.97
C ILE A 749 -1.89 -46.17 -4.96
N ARG A 750 -1.76 -47.45 -5.30
CA ARG A 750 -2.07 -48.55 -4.37
C ARG A 750 -1.22 -48.49 -3.09
N GLY A 751 0.04 -48.07 -3.21
CA GLY A 751 0.93 -47.83 -2.07
C GLY A 751 0.38 -46.75 -1.14
N VAL A 752 -0.11 -45.63 -1.68
CA VAL A 752 -0.78 -44.58 -0.90
C VAL A 752 -2.02 -45.13 -0.19
N MET A 753 -2.84 -45.94 -0.87
CA MET A 753 -4.06 -46.52 -0.28
C MET A 753 -3.78 -47.54 0.83
N GLN A 754 -2.59 -48.15 0.84
CA GLN A 754 -2.17 -49.14 1.84
C GLN A 754 -1.34 -48.52 2.97
N ASP A 755 -0.86 -47.29 2.78
CA ASP A 755 -0.07 -46.59 3.78
C ASP A 755 -0.96 -46.08 4.91
N LYS A 756 -0.72 -46.60 6.11
CA LYS A 756 -1.45 -46.18 7.32
C LYS A 756 -1.17 -44.71 7.68
N ASN A 757 -0.08 -44.14 7.19
CA ASN A 757 0.29 -42.74 7.36
C ASN A 757 -0.18 -41.85 6.19
N ALA A 758 -0.97 -42.40 5.26
CA ALA A 758 -1.51 -41.63 4.13
C ALA A 758 -2.53 -40.57 4.58
N GLY A 759 -3.04 -40.64 5.81
CA GLY A 759 -4.00 -39.69 6.36
C GLY A 759 -5.07 -40.42 7.16
N ASP A 760 -5.68 -39.68 8.09
CA ASP A 760 -6.73 -40.19 8.97
C ASP A 760 -8.13 -40.18 8.33
N ASP A 761 -8.29 -39.46 7.21
CA ASP A 761 -9.52 -39.36 6.42
C ASP A 761 -9.27 -39.61 4.92
N ASN A 762 -10.35 -39.68 4.14
CA ASN A 762 -10.25 -39.90 2.70
C ASN A 762 -9.88 -38.62 1.93
N ILE A 763 -10.13 -37.43 2.47
CA ILE A 763 -9.65 -36.16 1.88
C ILE A 763 -8.12 -36.18 1.72
N LEU A 764 -7.37 -36.46 2.80
CA LEU A 764 -5.90 -36.48 2.79
C LEU A 764 -5.33 -37.58 1.88
N ARG A 765 -6.01 -38.74 1.83
CA ARG A 765 -5.62 -39.83 0.93
C ARG A 765 -5.83 -39.43 -0.54
N LEU A 766 -6.96 -38.81 -0.86
CA LEU A 766 -7.25 -38.35 -2.22
C LEU A 766 -6.29 -37.23 -2.64
N GLU A 767 -5.93 -36.30 -1.76
CA GLU A 767 -4.88 -35.30 -2.02
C GLU A 767 -3.58 -35.98 -2.50
N LYS A 768 -3.11 -37.00 -1.78
CA LYS A 768 -1.89 -37.75 -2.12
C LYS A 768 -2.05 -38.55 -3.42
N ILE A 769 -3.21 -39.15 -3.65
CA ILE A 769 -3.52 -39.88 -4.88
C ILE A 769 -3.51 -38.94 -6.09
N PHE A 770 -4.19 -37.79 -6.01
CA PHE A 770 -4.20 -36.76 -7.05
C PHE A 770 -2.78 -36.30 -7.38
N LEU A 771 -1.96 -36.02 -6.36
CA LEU A 771 -0.57 -35.63 -6.55
C LEU A 771 0.24 -36.72 -7.28
N GLU A 772 0.03 -37.99 -6.93
CA GLU A 772 0.72 -39.11 -7.57
C GLU A 772 0.30 -39.31 -9.04
N ILE A 773 -0.95 -38.96 -9.36
CA ILE A 773 -1.51 -38.97 -10.71
C ILE A 773 -0.95 -37.82 -11.56
N LEU A 774 -0.79 -36.62 -11.00
CA LEU A 774 -0.24 -35.48 -11.75
C LEU A 774 1.24 -35.64 -12.11
N LYS A 775 1.98 -36.53 -11.43
CA LYS A 775 3.33 -36.94 -11.85
C LYS A 775 3.34 -37.81 -13.12
N ARG A 776 2.18 -38.25 -13.61
CA ARG A 776 2.07 -39.16 -14.77
C ARG A 776 1.96 -38.36 -16.07
N PRO A 777 2.59 -38.84 -17.17
CA PRO A 777 2.40 -38.26 -18.50
C PRO A 777 0.92 -38.14 -18.87
N VAL A 778 0.53 -37.09 -19.58
CA VAL A 778 -0.87 -36.90 -20.01
C VAL A 778 -1.32 -38.08 -20.86
N SER A 779 -0.63 -38.35 -21.97
CA SER A 779 -0.90 -39.50 -22.84
C SER A 779 0.20 -40.54 -22.75
N ASN A 780 -0.16 -41.83 -22.73
CA ASN A 780 0.77 -42.92 -22.94
C ASN A 780 0.04 -44.10 -23.62
N SER A 781 0.41 -44.40 -24.87
CA SER A 781 -0.21 -45.45 -25.68
C SER A 781 -0.05 -46.86 -25.11
N THR A 782 0.87 -47.05 -24.16
CA THR A 782 1.09 -48.34 -23.48
C THR A 782 0.14 -48.60 -22.31
N ARG A 783 -0.70 -47.64 -21.93
CA ARG A 783 -1.71 -47.80 -20.86
C ARG A 783 -2.92 -48.62 -21.34
N THR A 784 -3.55 -49.32 -20.41
CA THR A 784 -4.86 -49.96 -20.61
C THR A 784 -5.98 -48.92 -20.52
N THR A 785 -7.18 -49.29 -20.96
CA THR A 785 -8.36 -48.41 -20.87
C THR A 785 -8.64 -48.00 -19.44
N GLU A 786 -8.49 -48.92 -18.49
CA GLU A 786 -8.72 -48.71 -17.06
C GLU A 786 -7.64 -47.81 -16.44
N ALA A 787 -6.38 -47.98 -16.85
CA ALA A 787 -5.31 -47.09 -16.40
C ALA A 787 -5.52 -45.65 -16.92
N ASN A 788 -5.96 -45.50 -18.18
CA ASN A 788 -6.33 -44.19 -18.72
C ASN A 788 -7.54 -43.62 -17.98
N SER A 789 -8.58 -44.40 -17.75
CA SER A 789 -9.76 -43.97 -16.98
C SER A 789 -9.39 -43.42 -15.61
N ILE A 790 -8.54 -44.12 -14.84
CA ILE A 790 -8.08 -43.63 -13.53
C ILE A 790 -7.30 -42.31 -13.68
N TYR A 791 -6.28 -42.26 -14.55
CA TYR A 791 -5.46 -41.06 -14.65
C TYR A 791 -6.21 -39.86 -15.21
N ASP A 792 -7.02 -40.07 -16.25
CA ASP A 792 -7.69 -39.00 -16.97
C ASP A 792 -8.85 -38.46 -16.16
N ARG A 793 -9.67 -39.29 -15.49
CA ARG A 793 -10.77 -38.79 -14.63
C ARG A 793 -10.27 -38.00 -13.43
N ASN A 794 -9.23 -38.49 -12.75
CA ASN A 794 -8.64 -37.73 -11.64
C ASN A 794 -7.98 -36.43 -12.15
N ARG A 795 -7.33 -36.47 -13.32
CA ARG A 795 -6.78 -35.24 -13.94
C ARG A 795 -7.90 -34.28 -14.32
N ASP A 796 -9.02 -34.76 -14.83
CA ASP A 796 -10.18 -33.92 -15.16
C ASP A 796 -10.78 -33.29 -13.90
N ILE A 797 -10.80 -33.98 -12.77
CA ILE A 797 -11.24 -33.39 -11.49
C ILE A 797 -10.30 -32.25 -11.07
N VAL A 798 -8.98 -32.52 -11.03
CA VAL A 798 -7.98 -31.58 -10.50
C VAL A 798 -7.63 -30.44 -11.47
N LEU A 799 -7.59 -30.74 -12.76
CA LEU A 799 -7.29 -29.80 -13.85
C LEU A 799 -8.54 -29.46 -14.67
N SER A 800 -9.73 -29.57 -14.07
CA SER A 800 -11.04 -29.31 -14.70
C SER A 800 -11.08 -28.01 -15.49
N MET A 801 -10.30 -27.00 -15.06
CA MET A 801 -10.06 -25.73 -15.74
C MET A 801 -9.59 -25.82 -17.20
N PHE A 802 -8.97 -26.94 -17.63
CA PHE A 802 -8.42 -27.08 -18.98
C PHE A 802 -9.21 -28.02 -19.90
N ASN A 803 -10.11 -28.86 -19.37
CA ASN A 803 -10.57 -30.03 -20.11
C ASN A 803 -12.11 -30.18 -20.26
N VAL A 804 -12.96 -29.61 -19.39
CA VAL A 804 -14.38 -30.10 -19.32
C VAL A 804 -15.49 -29.03 -19.34
N GLY A 805 -15.20 -27.76 -19.58
CA GLY A 805 -16.23 -26.71 -19.67
C GLY A 805 -16.98 -26.50 -18.34
N ASP A 806 -18.27 -26.13 -18.39
CA ASP A 806 -19.08 -25.73 -17.22
C ASP A 806 -19.46 -26.88 -16.25
N VAL A 807 -18.80 -28.04 -16.31
CA VAL A 807 -19.12 -29.21 -15.47
C VAL A 807 -18.40 -29.09 -14.12
N GLY A 808 -19.17 -28.97 -13.04
CA GLY A 808 -18.63 -28.89 -11.68
C GLY A 808 -17.87 -30.14 -11.24
N ILE A 809 -16.90 -29.96 -10.33
CA ILE A 809 -16.00 -31.04 -9.88
C ILE A 809 -16.72 -32.25 -9.25
N GLU A 810 -17.87 -32.02 -8.63
CA GLU A 810 -18.72 -33.08 -8.05
C GLU A 810 -19.30 -33.99 -9.14
N SER A 811 -19.75 -33.41 -10.26
CA SER A 811 -20.25 -34.18 -11.40
C SER A 811 -19.13 -34.97 -12.08
N LEU A 812 -17.90 -34.43 -12.11
CA LEU A 812 -16.73 -35.16 -12.60
C LEU A 812 -16.38 -36.33 -11.67
N ALA A 813 -16.45 -36.12 -10.36
CA ALA A 813 -16.27 -37.17 -9.37
C ALA A 813 -17.33 -38.27 -9.50
N GLU A 814 -18.60 -37.92 -9.65
CA GLU A 814 -19.68 -38.89 -9.84
C GLU A 814 -19.50 -39.72 -11.12
N LYS A 815 -19.14 -39.06 -12.24
CA LYS A 815 -18.82 -39.76 -13.50
C LYS A 815 -17.67 -40.74 -13.32
N ALA A 816 -16.63 -40.35 -12.60
CA ALA A 816 -15.49 -41.22 -12.30
C ALA A 816 -15.92 -42.44 -11.47
N VAL A 817 -16.73 -42.24 -10.43
CA VAL A 817 -17.27 -43.32 -9.58
C VAL A 817 -18.09 -44.32 -10.40
N VAL A 818 -19.01 -43.84 -11.24
CA VAL A 818 -19.85 -44.68 -12.11
C VAL A 818 -18.99 -45.50 -13.06
N GLU A 819 -18.09 -44.85 -13.79
CA GLU A 819 -17.22 -45.52 -14.76
C GLU A 819 -16.32 -46.57 -14.10
N TRP A 820 -15.68 -46.26 -12.98
CA TRP A 820 -14.81 -47.22 -12.30
C TRP A 820 -15.58 -48.40 -11.71
N THR A 821 -16.82 -48.18 -11.26
CA THR A 821 -17.72 -49.24 -10.79
C THR A 821 -18.12 -50.16 -11.95
N GLU A 822 -18.44 -49.61 -13.11
CA GLU A 822 -18.77 -50.39 -14.32
C GLU A 822 -17.59 -51.24 -14.80
N LEU A 823 -16.37 -50.66 -14.83
CA LEU A 823 -15.14 -51.38 -15.17
C LEU A 823 -14.85 -52.52 -14.17
N PHE A 824 -15.04 -52.27 -12.88
CA PHE A 824 -14.89 -53.28 -11.84
C PHE A 824 -15.89 -54.44 -12.02
N GLU A 825 -17.18 -54.14 -12.20
CA GLU A 825 -18.20 -55.18 -12.38
C GLU A 825 -18.03 -55.95 -13.69
N ALA A 826 -17.57 -55.29 -14.76
CA ALA A 826 -17.22 -55.97 -16.01
C ALA A 826 -16.06 -56.98 -15.81
N SER A 827 -15.00 -56.57 -15.11
CA SER A 827 -13.87 -57.45 -14.76
C SER A 827 -14.31 -58.64 -13.89
N LYS A 828 -15.14 -58.38 -12.88
CA LYS A 828 -15.67 -59.40 -11.99
C LYS A 828 -16.50 -60.43 -12.74
N ARG A 829 -17.41 -60.00 -13.64
CA ARG A 829 -18.19 -60.90 -14.50
C ARG A 829 -17.29 -61.75 -15.40
N ALA A 830 -16.29 -61.15 -16.05
CA ALA A 830 -15.35 -61.87 -16.90
C ALA A 830 -14.59 -62.96 -16.13
N ASN A 831 -14.11 -62.65 -14.92
CA ASN A 831 -13.42 -63.61 -14.06
C ASN A 831 -14.34 -64.72 -13.54
N SER A 832 -15.59 -64.40 -13.18
CA SER A 832 -16.59 -65.40 -12.78
C SER A 832 -16.99 -66.33 -13.92
N SER A 833 -17.12 -65.82 -15.14
CA SER A 833 -17.37 -66.64 -16.33
C SER A 833 -16.17 -67.52 -16.68
N ALA A 834 -14.93 -67.06 -16.45
CA ALA A 834 -13.71 -67.84 -16.66
C ALA A 834 -13.47 -68.94 -15.60
N LEU A 835 -14.08 -68.83 -14.41
CA LEU A 835 -14.06 -69.86 -13.35
C LEU A 835 -15.19 -70.89 -13.49
N ALA A 836 -16.22 -70.61 -14.30
CA ALA A 836 -17.35 -71.50 -14.58
C ALA A 836 -17.13 -72.43 -15.79
N TYR A 837 -16.02 -72.22 -16.52
CA TYR A 837 -15.44 -73.13 -17.51
C TYR A 837 -14.20 -73.80 -16.93
#